data_AF-A0AAU8MX10-F1
#
_entry.id   AF-A0AAU8MX10-F1
#
_cell.length_a   1.000
_cell.length_b   1.000
_cell.length_c   1.000
_cell.angle_alpha   90.00
_cell.angle_beta   90.00
_cell.angle_gamma   90.00
#
_symmetry.space_group_name_H-M   'P 1'
#
loop_
_entity.id
_entity.type
_entity.pdbx_description
1 polymer ?
#
loop_
_entity_poly.entity_id
_entity_poly.type
_entity_poly.pdbx_seq_one_letter_code
_entity_poly.pdbx_strand_id
1 'polypeptide(L)'
;MMKLDSGRNVGDYFVYGDDANDHTFYIMPQGPTFARMSNGDLALRFVEYGQIREDGGKKFGGFIAFDTDLSVPADEKKKITAELQKELAEKYKGKTPPKVVLAPVLWTDGTVELLLTEGGALVEKIRGAGKPSLYGDNKASFMVELSELGTAIFKETLSTGSASAVQVVYKLNCYMRLPEMKAWGTWNASEFYRFAQDVTVKENCWGDDAYSEMVSSTRWKNDVTKTHFDFVQAPNGTPEENAKLEADIRAAINKQLEAAVQRNLLKEIAEVDPNIKELQEGQDFEKIRRAVSKTQIANVRVEWSEAKAVIVNRNPQGMLPTITSLKDGKNKALKWENYYSKINLDEFLKTVRVNMRVNADFANLPIHSVEVKINYPHGPNKKVQEFTFTSPDDVAKFEAFVHQGIRKFKYSYTVNYKGNAFKHQSPEIETDDTNLVINVDDLGLLSLDIGPGDIDFAQVPRTQVTVRYKGGKQPVEAKFNLTKDTPTFQLRKIIGVPRTQDIEYELLYSLADGRQIKKAGAQQAKELYIDDPFTAQKTVSFRAAGDLENEIASITVEGSYEDTANKYSQKTVITLSKDMTSFDWAFPVVDETLGTVKYAVTTLYADGTSKEEPEQVASRSTVLVGKKLDALEVAVVPDLLNWDELKMVSVALSHGPKRIDLRFKPGDEEKSWKLPIANGEDPEYDAKITYFMADNSRKVVALDDATDLTLFLEVPA
;
A
#
# COMPACT_ATOMS: atom_id res chain seq x y z
N MET A 1 -35.21 25.00 42.32
CA MET A 1 -34.05 24.98 41.40
C MET A 1 -32.77 24.80 42.20
N MET A 2 -31.73 24.17 41.65
CA MET A 2 -30.44 24.01 42.35
C MET A 2 -29.83 25.36 42.75
N LYS A 3 -29.41 25.50 44.00
CA LYS A 3 -28.78 26.72 44.53
C LYS A 3 -27.25 26.64 44.44
N LEU A 4 -26.61 27.58 43.75
CA LEU A 4 -25.18 27.50 43.41
C LEU A 4 -24.25 27.46 44.65
N ASP A 5 -24.52 28.29 45.68
CA ASP A 5 -23.71 28.39 46.90
C ASP A 5 -23.97 27.26 47.91
N SER A 6 -24.95 26.39 47.66
CA SER A 6 -25.27 25.26 48.54
C SER A 6 -24.42 24.00 48.27
N GLY A 7 -23.53 24.08 47.28
CA GLY A 7 -22.71 22.98 46.80
C GLY A 7 -21.70 22.49 47.84
N ARG A 8 -21.71 21.19 48.13
CA ARG A 8 -20.77 20.54 49.05
C ARG A 8 -20.56 19.07 48.72
N ASN A 9 -19.47 18.49 49.23
CA ASN A 9 -19.24 17.05 49.16
C ASN A 9 -20.00 16.33 50.28
N VAL A 10 -20.67 15.23 49.94
CA VAL A 10 -21.32 14.29 50.86
C VAL A 10 -20.86 12.90 50.43
N GLY A 11 -19.97 12.29 51.22
CA GLY A 11 -19.15 11.17 50.76
C GLY A 11 -18.33 11.55 49.52
N ASP A 12 -18.33 10.69 48.51
CA ASP A 12 -17.61 10.90 47.25
C ASP A 12 -18.41 11.71 46.21
N TYR A 13 -19.59 12.25 46.56
CA TYR A 13 -20.47 12.95 45.62
C TYR A 13 -20.65 14.43 45.95
N PHE A 14 -20.73 15.26 44.91
CA PHE A 14 -21.06 16.67 45.06
C PHE A 14 -22.58 16.86 45.06
N VAL A 15 -23.13 17.54 46.07
CA VAL A 15 -24.57 17.69 46.29
C VAL A 15 -24.92 19.17 46.41
N TYR A 16 -26.02 19.57 45.77
CA TYR A 16 -26.64 20.89 45.89
C TYR A 16 -28.00 20.80 46.58
N GLY A 17 -28.35 21.82 47.36
CA GLY A 17 -29.71 22.05 47.85
C GLY A 17 -30.58 22.81 46.84
N ASP A 18 -31.88 22.76 47.04
CA ASP A 18 -32.85 23.56 46.29
C ASP A 18 -32.95 25.00 46.86
N ASP A 19 -33.28 25.98 46.01
CA ASP A 19 -33.43 27.38 46.38
C ASP A 19 -34.75 27.69 47.11
N ALA A 20 -35.81 26.96 46.82
CA ALA A 20 -37.12 27.15 47.42
C ALA A 20 -37.41 26.12 48.52
N ASN A 21 -36.85 24.91 48.41
CA ASN A 21 -37.12 23.82 49.33
C ASN A 21 -35.87 23.29 50.05
N ASP A 22 -35.76 23.55 51.34
CA ASP A 22 -34.58 23.22 52.12
C ASP A 22 -34.38 21.73 52.45
N HIS A 23 -35.31 20.84 52.08
CA HIS A 23 -35.17 19.39 52.19
C HIS A 23 -35.11 18.68 50.83
N THR A 24 -35.03 19.43 49.72
CA THR A 24 -34.79 18.88 48.39
C THR A 24 -33.33 19.05 47.99
N PHE A 25 -32.71 17.98 47.51
CA PHE A 25 -31.30 17.96 47.13
C PHE A 25 -31.09 17.31 45.76
N TYR A 26 -29.99 17.70 45.12
CA TYR A 26 -29.60 17.26 43.79
C TYR A 26 -28.19 16.69 43.86
N ILE A 27 -28.02 15.44 43.44
CA ILE A 27 -26.72 14.77 43.42
C ILE A 27 -26.10 14.97 42.05
N MET A 28 -24.91 15.53 42.01
CA MET A 28 -24.14 15.62 40.78
C MET A 28 -23.46 14.27 40.50
N PRO A 29 -23.55 13.76 39.27
CA PRO A 29 -22.80 12.58 38.89
C PRO A 29 -21.29 12.86 38.84
N GLN A 30 -20.48 11.92 39.32
CA GLN A 30 -19.02 12.03 39.33
C GLN A 30 -18.40 11.68 37.98
N GLY A 31 -18.81 10.54 37.40
CA GLY A 31 -18.24 10.06 36.15
C GLY A 31 -19.13 9.03 35.45
N PRO A 32 -18.84 8.72 34.18
CA PRO A 32 -19.63 7.80 33.39
C PRO A 32 -19.41 6.34 33.75
N THR A 33 -20.45 5.53 33.60
CA THR A 33 -20.43 4.07 33.72
C THR A 33 -21.20 3.43 32.57
N PHE A 34 -21.13 2.10 32.44
CA PHE A 34 -21.95 1.37 31.47
C PHE A 34 -23.41 1.38 31.88
N ALA A 35 -24.28 1.79 30.97
CA ALA A 35 -25.71 1.84 31.24
C ALA A 35 -26.29 0.45 31.40
N ARG A 36 -27.33 0.33 32.24
CA ARG A 36 -28.04 -0.93 32.47
C ARG A 36 -29.35 -1.01 31.70
N MET A 37 -29.64 -2.21 31.21
CA MET A 37 -30.94 -2.60 30.65
C MET A 37 -31.95 -2.88 31.76
N SER A 38 -33.23 -3.02 31.40
CA SER A 38 -34.31 -3.30 32.35
C SER A 38 -34.16 -4.62 33.11
N ASN A 39 -33.42 -5.59 32.55
CA ASN A 39 -33.11 -6.86 33.19
C ASN A 39 -31.91 -6.79 34.17
N GLY A 40 -31.23 -5.63 34.27
CA GLY A 40 -30.08 -5.42 35.14
C GLY A 40 -28.70 -5.69 34.51
N ASP A 41 -28.66 -6.28 33.31
CA ASP A 41 -27.43 -6.48 32.55
C ASP A 41 -26.96 -5.17 31.91
N LEU A 42 -25.69 -5.12 31.51
CA LEU A 42 -25.13 -3.98 30.80
C LEU A 42 -25.70 -3.90 29.38
N ALA A 43 -26.05 -2.70 28.94
CA ALA A 43 -26.32 -2.40 27.54
C ALA A 43 -25.00 -2.34 26.78
N LEU A 44 -24.33 -3.50 26.65
CA LEU A 44 -23.04 -3.65 26.00
C LEU A 44 -22.98 -4.96 25.23
N ARG A 45 -22.39 -4.91 24.04
CA ARG A 45 -22.09 -6.07 23.22
C ARG A 45 -20.74 -5.91 22.55
N PHE A 46 -19.84 -6.87 22.77
CA PHE A 46 -18.57 -6.97 22.08
C PHE A 46 -18.58 -8.16 21.12
N VAL A 47 -18.28 -7.92 19.85
CA VAL A 47 -18.20 -8.95 18.81
C VAL A 47 -16.81 -8.94 18.20
N GLU A 48 -16.07 -10.03 18.39
CA GLU A 48 -14.80 -10.30 17.71
C GLU A 48 -15.07 -11.14 16.46
N TYR A 49 -14.44 -10.78 15.34
CA TYR A 49 -14.48 -11.57 14.12
C TYR A 49 -13.43 -12.67 14.14
N GLY A 50 -13.84 -13.91 13.83
CA GLY A 50 -12.94 -15.06 13.77
C GLY A 50 -12.03 -15.10 12.54
N GLN A 51 -12.37 -14.37 11.47
CA GLN A 51 -11.52 -14.13 10.31
C GLN A 51 -11.49 -12.62 10.05
N ILE A 52 -10.30 -12.09 9.80
CA ILE A 52 -10.10 -10.65 9.56
C ILE A 52 -10.82 -10.28 8.26
N ARG A 53 -11.72 -9.31 8.34
CA ARG A 53 -12.31 -8.70 7.14
C ARG A 53 -11.34 -7.64 6.62
N GLU A 54 -11.01 -7.70 5.34
CA GLU A 54 -10.21 -6.68 4.65
C GLU A 54 -11.09 -5.87 3.71
N ASP A 55 -10.99 -4.54 3.80
CA ASP A 55 -11.70 -3.60 2.93
C ASP A 55 -10.77 -2.41 2.64
N GLY A 56 -10.42 -2.17 1.38
CA GLY A 56 -9.52 -1.07 0.99
C GLY A 56 -8.14 -1.06 1.68
N GLY A 57 -7.60 -2.23 2.04
CA GLY A 57 -6.31 -2.36 2.75
C GLY A 57 -6.38 -2.22 4.27
N LYS A 58 -7.58 -2.06 4.84
CA LYS A 58 -7.81 -1.99 6.29
C LYS A 58 -8.31 -3.31 6.85
N LYS A 59 -7.76 -3.72 7.99
CA LYS A 59 -8.06 -4.98 8.69
C LYS A 59 -9.03 -4.76 9.84
N PHE A 60 -10.25 -5.25 9.70
CA PHE A 60 -11.31 -5.14 10.69
C PHE A 60 -11.32 -6.37 11.61
N GLY A 61 -11.19 -6.14 12.92
CA GLY A 61 -11.13 -7.19 13.93
C GLY A 61 -12.46 -7.46 14.66
N GLY A 62 -13.37 -6.48 14.68
CA GLY A 62 -14.63 -6.61 15.41
C GLY A 62 -15.36 -5.28 15.59
N PHE A 63 -16.39 -5.28 16.42
CA PHE A 63 -17.04 -4.06 16.88
C PHE A 63 -17.51 -4.19 18.33
N ILE A 64 -17.66 -3.05 18.98
CA ILE A 64 -18.31 -2.95 20.29
C ILE A 64 -19.45 -1.94 20.20
N ALA A 65 -20.62 -2.30 20.71
CA ALA A 65 -21.74 -1.41 20.90
C ALA A 65 -22.05 -1.31 22.39
N PHE A 66 -22.15 -0.10 22.93
CA PHE A 66 -22.44 0.09 24.34
C PHE A 66 -23.12 1.43 24.61
N ASP A 67 -23.93 1.44 25.67
CA ASP A 67 -24.49 2.66 26.22
C ASP A 67 -23.71 3.06 27.49
N THR A 68 -23.53 4.35 27.68
CA THR A 68 -22.99 4.94 28.92
C THR A 68 -24.03 5.79 29.59
N ASP A 69 -23.96 5.92 30.91
CA ASP A 69 -24.80 6.82 31.67
C ASP A 69 -24.06 7.42 32.87
N LEU A 70 -24.72 8.37 33.51
CA LEU A 70 -24.26 9.10 34.69
C LEU A 70 -25.04 8.67 35.94
N SER A 71 -25.42 7.39 36.02
CA SER A 71 -26.22 6.89 37.13
C SER A 71 -25.42 6.84 38.44
N VAL A 72 -26.06 7.27 39.54
CA VAL A 72 -25.50 7.12 40.89
C VAL A 72 -25.95 5.78 41.48
N PRO A 73 -25.04 4.92 41.96
CA PRO A 73 -25.38 3.62 42.54
C PRO A 73 -26.41 3.73 43.68
N ALA A 74 -27.33 2.77 43.74
CA ALA A 74 -28.44 2.80 44.71
C ALA A 74 -27.96 2.80 46.18
N ASP A 75 -26.86 2.10 46.47
CA ASP A 75 -26.30 2.06 47.83
C ASP A 75 -25.68 3.40 48.23
N GLU A 76 -25.01 4.08 47.29
CA GLU A 76 -24.49 5.44 47.51
C GLU A 76 -25.62 6.46 47.66
N LYS A 77 -26.69 6.38 46.85
CA LYS A 77 -27.89 7.21 47.03
C LYS A 77 -28.47 7.07 48.45
N LYS A 78 -28.52 5.84 48.99
CA LYS A 78 -29.01 5.59 50.37
C LYS A 78 -28.09 6.20 51.43
N LYS A 79 -26.76 6.06 51.29
CA LYS A 79 -25.77 6.65 52.21
C LYS A 79 -25.88 8.19 52.23
N ILE A 80 -25.89 8.81 51.05
CA ILE A 80 -26.03 10.26 50.89
C ILE A 80 -27.35 10.74 51.52
N THR A 81 -28.46 10.04 51.24
CA THR A 81 -29.76 10.39 51.85
C THR A 81 -29.72 10.33 53.37
N ALA A 82 -29.07 9.33 53.95
CA ALA A 82 -28.95 9.18 55.40
C ALA A 82 -28.08 10.30 56.02
N GLU A 83 -26.99 10.71 55.37
CA GLU A 83 -26.16 11.82 55.81
C GLU A 83 -26.91 13.15 55.74
N LEU A 84 -27.56 13.44 54.61
CA LEU A 84 -28.41 14.62 54.44
C LEU A 84 -29.56 14.66 55.46
N GLN A 85 -30.12 13.50 55.82
CA GLN A 85 -31.18 13.41 56.82
C GLN A 85 -30.68 13.76 58.23
N LYS A 86 -29.43 13.44 58.56
CA LYS A 86 -28.79 13.86 59.82
C LYS A 86 -28.57 15.38 59.83
N GLU A 87 -28.09 15.95 58.72
CA GLU A 87 -27.93 17.40 58.59
C GLU A 87 -29.27 18.14 58.77
N LEU A 88 -30.34 17.64 58.14
CA LEU A 88 -31.68 18.18 58.33
C LEU A 88 -32.17 18.03 59.78
N ALA A 89 -31.93 16.89 60.42
CA ALA A 89 -32.34 16.66 61.80
C ALA A 89 -31.68 17.66 62.76
N GLU A 90 -30.41 17.98 62.57
CA GLU A 90 -29.72 19.03 63.35
C GLU A 90 -30.25 20.43 63.02
N LYS A 91 -30.50 20.74 61.75
CA LYS A 91 -31.06 22.04 61.34
C LYS A 91 -32.46 22.28 61.94
N TYR A 92 -33.27 21.23 62.03
CA TYR A 92 -34.63 21.25 62.56
C TYR A 92 -34.71 20.84 64.04
N LYS A 93 -33.59 20.89 64.78
CA LYS A 93 -33.54 20.51 66.20
C LYS A 93 -34.65 21.21 67.00
N GLY A 94 -35.48 20.42 67.68
CA GLY A 94 -36.66 20.90 68.41
C GLY A 94 -37.97 20.89 67.61
N LYS A 95 -37.96 20.49 66.34
CA LYS A 95 -39.13 20.24 65.49
C LYS A 95 -38.98 18.87 64.80
N THR A 96 -40.08 18.34 64.25
CA THR A 96 -40.02 17.12 63.42
C THR A 96 -39.36 17.45 62.07
N PRO A 97 -38.19 16.87 61.75
CA PRO A 97 -37.50 17.18 60.50
C PRO A 97 -38.26 16.59 59.30
N PRO A 98 -38.35 17.32 58.17
CA PRO A 98 -38.88 16.76 56.93
C PRO A 98 -37.96 15.65 56.38
N LYS A 99 -38.53 14.79 55.53
CA LYS A 99 -37.76 13.75 54.84
C LYS A 99 -36.98 14.34 53.68
N VAL A 100 -35.73 13.93 53.52
CA VAL A 100 -34.90 14.27 52.35
C VAL A 100 -35.58 13.80 51.07
N VAL A 101 -35.67 14.68 50.08
CA VAL A 101 -36.13 14.38 48.72
C VAL A 101 -34.96 14.58 47.75
N LEU A 102 -34.66 13.56 46.96
CA LEU A 102 -33.67 13.66 45.88
C LEU A 102 -34.39 13.98 44.57
N ALA A 103 -34.12 15.15 44.00
CA ALA A 103 -34.66 15.56 42.71
C ALA A 103 -33.62 15.33 41.59
N PRO A 104 -34.06 15.01 40.36
CA PRO A 104 -33.16 14.88 39.23
C PRO A 104 -32.60 16.25 38.83
N VAL A 105 -31.36 16.27 38.36
CA VAL A 105 -30.78 17.47 37.77
C VAL A 105 -31.45 17.75 36.42
N LEU A 106 -31.92 18.98 36.22
CA LEU A 106 -32.53 19.43 34.97
C LEU A 106 -31.44 19.92 34.01
N TRP A 107 -31.06 19.05 33.08
CA TRP A 107 -30.09 19.35 32.02
C TRP A 107 -30.79 20.06 30.85
N THR A 108 -30.16 21.08 30.30
CA THR A 108 -30.74 21.94 29.26
C THR A 108 -30.13 21.68 27.89
N ASP A 109 -28.84 21.35 27.87
CA ASP A 109 -28.08 21.02 26.67
C ASP A 109 -26.86 20.19 27.07
N GLY A 110 -26.26 19.52 26.10
CA GLY A 110 -24.99 18.86 26.32
C GLY A 110 -24.52 18.01 25.16
N THR A 111 -23.23 17.72 25.19
CA THR A 111 -22.57 16.80 24.27
C THR A 111 -21.84 15.71 25.04
N VAL A 112 -21.52 14.63 24.35
CA VAL A 112 -20.75 13.52 24.91
C VAL A 112 -19.75 13.04 23.86
N GLU A 113 -18.53 12.82 24.30
CA GLU A 113 -17.39 12.51 23.44
C GLU A 113 -16.66 11.28 23.99
N LEU A 114 -16.28 10.38 23.08
CA LEU A 114 -15.31 9.32 23.34
C LEU A 114 -13.92 9.86 22.99
N LEU A 115 -12.97 9.73 23.92
CA LEU A 115 -11.57 10.10 23.65
C LEU A 115 -10.84 8.98 22.88
N LEU A 116 -11.27 8.78 21.63
CA LEU A 116 -10.71 7.81 20.69
C LEU A 116 -10.63 8.46 19.30
N THR A 117 -9.55 8.17 18.57
CA THR A 117 -9.33 8.75 17.23
C THR A 117 -9.90 7.82 16.14
N GLU A 118 -10.89 8.29 15.40
CA GLU A 118 -11.42 7.61 14.21
C GLU A 118 -10.37 7.54 13.09
N GLY A 119 -10.27 6.39 12.40
CA GLY A 119 -9.28 6.15 11.35
C GLY A 119 -7.85 5.96 11.86
N GLY A 120 -7.66 5.83 13.18
CA GLY A 120 -6.37 5.53 13.80
C GLY A 120 -6.05 4.04 13.85
N ALA A 121 -4.95 3.67 14.50
CA ALA A 121 -4.47 2.27 14.57
C ALA A 121 -5.44 1.31 15.31
N LEU A 122 -6.32 1.82 16.17
CA LEU A 122 -7.21 1.03 17.02
C LEU A 122 -8.67 1.05 16.56
N VAL A 123 -9.12 2.19 16.01
CA VAL A 123 -10.53 2.45 15.73
C VAL A 123 -10.67 2.86 14.27
N GLU A 124 -11.50 2.13 13.55
CA GLU A 124 -11.80 2.41 12.14
C GLU A 124 -12.89 3.46 12.02
N LYS A 125 -13.94 3.33 12.84
CA LYS A 125 -15.10 4.22 12.79
C LYS A 125 -15.82 4.28 14.13
N ILE A 126 -16.25 5.48 14.52
CA ILE A 126 -17.11 5.68 15.68
C ILE A 126 -18.48 6.12 15.17
N ARG A 127 -19.52 5.40 15.59
CA ARG A 127 -20.92 5.77 15.36
C ARG A 127 -21.61 5.93 16.70
N GLY A 128 -22.65 6.76 16.74
CA GLY A 128 -23.40 6.99 17.95
C GLY A 128 -23.30 8.42 18.46
N ALA A 129 -23.80 8.62 19.67
CA ALA A 129 -24.40 9.86 20.10
C ALA A 129 -23.35 10.91 20.46
N GLY A 130 -23.30 12.02 19.70
CA GLY A 130 -22.65 13.26 20.12
C GLY A 130 -23.47 14.08 21.12
N LYS A 131 -24.70 13.64 21.44
CA LYS A 131 -25.61 14.25 22.42
C LYS A 131 -26.25 13.18 23.31
N PRO A 132 -26.17 13.29 24.65
CA PRO A 132 -26.84 12.38 25.55
C PRO A 132 -28.36 12.63 25.57
N SER A 133 -29.11 11.77 26.25
CA SER A 133 -30.57 11.90 26.36
C SER A 133 -31.05 13.20 27.03
N LEU A 134 -30.24 13.86 27.86
CA LEU A 134 -30.61 15.08 28.63
C LEU A 134 -31.75 14.88 29.65
N TYR A 135 -32.19 13.65 29.87
CA TYR A 135 -33.15 13.27 30.91
C TYR A 135 -32.71 11.95 31.58
N GLY A 136 -33.31 11.64 32.74
CA GLY A 136 -32.94 10.47 33.52
C GLY A 136 -31.45 10.49 33.89
N ASP A 137 -30.74 9.41 33.60
CA ASP A 137 -29.31 9.26 33.89
C ASP A 137 -28.39 9.75 32.74
N ASN A 138 -28.90 10.52 31.77
CA ASN A 138 -28.14 11.03 30.61
C ASN A 138 -27.50 9.93 29.74
N LYS A 139 -28.26 8.88 29.42
CA LYS A 139 -27.79 7.80 28.54
C LYS A 139 -27.25 8.32 27.20
N ALA A 140 -26.12 7.77 26.75
CA ALA A 140 -25.51 7.99 25.45
C ALA A 140 -25.03 6.67 24.83
N SER A 141 -25.39 6.43 23.57
CA SER A 141 -25.13 5.17 22.85
C SER A 141 -23.98 5.29 21.87
N PHE A 142 -23.07 4.32 21.87
CA PHE A 142 -21.91 4.27 20.98
C PHE A 142 -21.80 2.91 20.29
N MET A 143 -21.31 2.92 19.06
CA MET A 143 -20.90 1.75 18.30
C MET A 143 -19.55 2.04 17.66
N VAL A 144 -18.53 1.29 18.04
CA VAL A 144 -17.15 1.48 17.61
C VAL A 144 -16.73 0.28 16.76
N GLU A 145 -16.37 0.54 15.51
CA GLU A 145 -15.76 -0.42 14.59
C GLU A 145 -14.25 -0.46 14.87
N LEU A 146 -13.72 -1.64 15.19
CA LEU A 146 -12.35 -1.83 15.69
C LEU A 146 -11.46 -2.48 14.63
N SER A 147 -10.20 -2.05 14.59
CA SER A 147 -9.14 -2.75 13.84
C SER A 147 -8.79 -4.08 14.52
N GLU A 148 -7.98 -4.91 13.88
CA GLU A 148 -7.42 -6.13 14.49
C GLU A 148 -6.74 -5.83 15.84
N LEU A 149 -5.84 -4.84 15.85
CA LEU A 149 -5.12 -4.41 17.06
C LEU A 149 -6.07 -3.82 18.11
N GLY A 150 -7.01 -2.97 17.68
CA GLY A 150 -8.01 -2.39 18.58
C GLY A 150 -8.90 -3.43 19.23
N THR A 151 -9.27 -4.48 18.49
CA THR A 151 -10.09 -5.58 19.01
C THR A 151 -9.37 -6.33 20.12
N ALA A 152 -8.08 -6.63 19.94
CA ALA A 152 -7.27 -7.29 20.98
C ALA A 152 -7.12 -6.42 22.24
N ILE A 153 -6.82 -5.13 22.07
CA ILE A 153 -6.63 -4.20 23.20
C ILE A 153 -7.94 -3.97 23.96
N PHE A 154 -9.05 -3.74 23.27
CA PHE A 154 -10.34 -3.54 23.93
C PHE A 154 -10.81 -4.80 24.66
N LYS A 155 -10.58 -5.99 24.07
CA LYS A 155 -10.90 -7.25 24.74
C LYS A 155 -10.12 -7.42 26.03
N GLU A 156 -8.81 -7.19 26.01
CA GLU A 156 -7.98 -7.29 27.20
C GLU A 156 -8.42 -6.26 28.26
N THR A 157 -8.46 -4.98 27.88
CA THR A 157 -8.76 -3.88 28.81
C THR A 157 -10.17 -3.93 29.40
N LEU A 158 -11.18 -4.43 28.68
CA LEU A 158 -12.54 -4.57 29.23
C LEU A 158 -12.73 -5.82 30.08
N SER A 159 -11.90 -6.85 29.89
CA SER A 159 -12.02 -8.13 30.59
C SER A 159 -11.13 -8.22 31.84
N THR A 160 -9.97 -7.55 31.88
CA THR A 160 -8.99 -7.65 32.97
C THR A 160 -8.77 -6.30 33.68
N GLY A 161 -8.51 -6.36 34.99
CA GLY A 161 -8.22 -5.17 35.81
C GLY A 161 -9.45 -4.36 36.26
N SER A 162 -9.25 -3.13 36.69
CA SER A 162 -10.29 -2.24 37.26
C SER A 162 -10.65 -1.03 36.40
N ALA A 163 -9.86 -0.68 35.38
CA ALA A 163 -10.15 0.40 34.44
C ALA A 163 -9.99 -0.05 32.98
N SER A 164 -10.97 0.27 32.13
CA SER A 164 -11.02 -0.22 30.74
C SER A 164 -10.21 0.61 29.73
N ALA A 165 -9.53 1.66 30.17
CA ALA A 165 -8.87 2.66 29.32
C ALA A 165 -9.79 3.39 28.30
N VAL A 166 -11.10 3.08 28.26
CA VAL A 166 -12.10 3.80 27.47
C VAL A 166 -12.53 5.04 28.24
N GLN A 167 -12.19 6.22 27.74
CA GLN A 167 -12.52 7.50 28.38
C GLN A 167 -13.73 8.17 27.70
N VAL A 168 -14.66 8.65 28.52
CA VAL A 168 -15.86 9.35 28.07
C VAL A 168 -15.95 10.69 28.80
N VAL A 169 -16.24 11.74 28.04
CA VAL A 169 -16.38 13.12 28.54
C VAL A 169 -17.79 13.59 28.22
N TYR A 170 -18.57 13.88 29.25
CA TYR A 170 -19.83 14.60 29.11
C TYR A 170 -19.56 16.09 29.26
N LYS A 171 -20.21 16.91 28.44
CA LYS A 171 -20.23 18.38 28.57
C LYS A 171 -21.67 18.81 28.70
N LEU A 172 -22.15 19.00 29.91
CA LEU A 172 -23.56 19.25 30.21
C LEU A 172 -23.79 20.65 30.74
N ASN A 173 -24.96 21.19 30.43
CA ASN A 173 -25.44 22.49 30.88
C ASN A 173 -26.69 22.30 31.74
N CYS A 174 -26.75 22.96 32.89
CA CYS A 174 -27.89 22.91 33.80
C CYS A 174 -28.24 24.29 34.35
N TYR A 175 -29.49 24.49 34.76
CA TYR A 175 -29.89 25.71 35.45
C TYR A 175 -29.50 25.66 36.92
N MET A 176 -28.87 26.74 37.38
CA MET A 176 -28.60 26.99 38.79
C MET A 176 -29.05 28.40 39.18
N ARG A 177 -29.52 28.54 40.40
CA ARG A 177 -29.89 29.80 41.02
C ARG A 177 -28.64 30.45 41.61
N LEU A 178 -28.34 31.68 41.16
CA LEU A 178 -27.34 32.50 41.83
C LEU A 178 -27.87 32.93 43.21
N PRO A 179 -26.99 33.05 44.22
CA PRO A 179 -27.31 33.76 45.44
C PRO A 179 -27.79 35.17 45.13
N GLU A 180 -28.64 35.71 46.00
CA GLU A 180 -29.20 37.06 45.83
C GLU A 180 -28.08 38.10 45.93
N MET A 181 -27.89 38.87 44.86
CA MET A 181 -27.00 40.04 44.88
C MET A 181 -27.74 41.21 45.51
N LYS A 182 -27.05 42.01 46.33
CA LYS A 182 -27.65 43.13 47.07
C LYS A 182 -26.79 44.36 46.93
N ALA A 183 -27.42 45.47 46.57
CA ALA A 183 -26.78 46.77 46.61
C ALA A 183 -27.73 47.80 47.20
N TRP A 184 -27.22 48.64 48.09
CA TRP A 184 -28.00 49.73 48.65
C TRP A 184 -27.14 50.96 48.93
N GLY A 185 -27.80 52.11 48.88
CA GLY A 185 -27.25 53.41 49.22
C GLY A 185 -28.20 54.14 50.15
N THR A 186 -27.65 54.76 51.20
CA THR A 186 -28.40 55.64 52.10
C THR A 186 -27.72 56.99 52.18
N TRP A 187 -28.52 58.04 52.20
CA TRP A 187 -28.09 59.40 52.52
C TRP A 187 -28.98 59.95 53.62
N ASN A 188 -28.36 60.47 54.67
CA ASN A 188 -29.07 61.11 55.77
C ASN A 188 -28.45 62.49 55.97
N ALA A 189 -29.27 63.53 55.85
CA ALA A 189 -28.86 64.91 56.12
C ALA A 189 -29.73 65.54 57.20
N SER A 190 -29.09 66.33 58.04
CA SER A 190 -29.72 67.14 59.07
C SER A 190 -29.14 68.55 59.07
N GLU A 191 -30.02 69.54 59.06
CA GLU A 191 -29.66 70.95 59.24
C GLU A 191 -30.41 71.51 60.45
N PHE A 192 -29.67 72.19 61.32
CA PHE A 192 -30.20 72.86 62.50
C PHE A 192 -29.74 74.31 62.51
N TYR A 193 -30.70 75.22 62.71
CA TYR A 193 -30.44 76.65 62.88
C TYR A 193 -31.16 77.16 64.13
N ARG A 194 -30.41 77.89 64.96
CA ARG A 194 -30.94 78.61 66.11
C ARG A 194 -30.53 80.07 66.03
N PHE A 195 -31.50 80.95 66.16
CA PHE A 195 -31.34 82.39 66.30
C PHE A 195 -31.90 82.82 67.65
N ALA A 196 -31.14 83.61 68.40
CA ALA A 196 -31.58 84.27 69.62
C ALA A 196 -31.16 85.74 69.57
N GLN A 197 -32.13 86.62 69.82
CA GLN A 197 -31.93 88.07 69.84
C GLN A 197 -32.61 88.64 71.08
N ASP A 198 -31.86 89.43 71.83
CA ASP A 198 -32.34 90.22 72.96
C ASP A 198 -32.05 91.69 72.66
N VAL A 199 -33.11 92.50 72.50
CA VAL A 199 -33.02 93.95 72.30
C VAL A 199 -33.69 94.66 73.46
N THR A 200 -33.02 95.68 73.99
CA THR A 200 -33.56 96.60 74.99
C THR A 200 -33.37 98.02 74.50
N VAL A 201 -34.49 98.73 74.40
CA VAL A 201 -34.57 100.16 74.11
C VAL A 201 -35.04 100.84 75.38
N LYS A 202 -34.33 101.88 75.81
CA LYS A 202 -34.74 102.70 76.94
C LYS A 202 -34.89 104.13 76.47
N GLU A 203 -36.13 104.59 76.47
CA GLU A 203 -36.44 105.98 76.20
C GLU A 203 -36.21 106.81 77.46
N ASN A 204 -35.37 107.83 77.35
CA ASN A 204 -35.04 108.70 78.47
C ASN A 204 -35.80 110.03 78.32
N CYS A 205 -36.76 110.28 79.21
CA CYS A 205 -37.58 111.50 79.19
C CYS A 205 -36.79 112.83 79.32
N TRP A 206 -35.50 112.79 79.67
CA TRP A 206 -34.63 113.96 79.85
C TRP A 206 -33.18 113.75 79.36
N GLY A 207 -32.91 112.77 78.48
CA GLY A 207 -31.55 112.47 78.00
C GLY A 207 -31.54 111.60 76.72
N ASP A 208 -30.35 111.27 76.20
CA ASP A 208 -30.22 110.42 75.02
C ASP A 208 -30.73 109.00 75.29
N ASP A 209 -31.45 108.42 74.34
CA ASP A 209 -31.97 107.07 74.43
C ASP A 209 -30.86 106.02 74.40
N ALA A 210 -31.05 104.91 75.12
CA ALA A 210 -30.08 103.82 75.18
C ALA A 210 -30.60 102.59 74.43
N TYR A 211 -29.84 102.16 73.41
CA TYR A 211 -30.09 100.95 72.64
C TYR A 211 -29.03 99.88 72.96
N SER A 212 -29.47 98.67 73.32
CA SER A 212 -28.59 97.51 73.46
C SER A 212 -29.20 96.29 72.78
N GLU A 213 -28.39 95.64 71.96
CA GLU A 213 -28.78 94.45 71.21
C GLU A 213 -27.71 93.37 71.34
N MET A 214 -28.14 92.15 71.66
CA MET A 214 -27.32 90.95 71.58
C MET A 214 -27.97 89.97 70.61
N VAL A 215 -27.25 89.65 69.55
CA VAL A 215 -27.65 88.65 68.56
C VAL A 215 -26.68 87.48 68.64
N SER A 216 -27.23 86.28 68.72
CA SER A 216 -26.47 85.04 68.58
C SER A 216 -27.16 84.09 67.63
N SER A 217 -26.37 83.51 66.73
CA SER A 217 -26.83 82.49 65.80
C SER A 217 -25.89 81.30 65.82
N THR A 218 -26.45 80.09 65.77
CA THR A 218 -25.66 78.85 65.67
C THR A 218 -26.27 77.95 64.62
N ARG A 219 -25.43 77.40 63.74
CA ARG A 219 -25.84 76.52 62.65
C ARG A 219 -25.00 75.24 62.64
N TRP A 220 -25.67 74.10 62.46
CA TRP A 220 -25.06 72.78 62.34
C TRP A 220 -25.63 72.12 61.09
N LYS A 221 -24.75 71.62 60.23
CA LYS A 221 -25.13 70.89 59.03
C LYS A 221 -24.29 69.64 58.97
N ASN A 222 -24.95 68.49 58.81
CA ASN A 222 -24.30 67.19 58.69
C ASN A 222 -25.01 66.39 57.60
N ASP A 223 -24.23 65.75 56.74
CA ASP A 223 -24.70 64.80 55.75
C ASP A 223 -23.79 63.58 55.70
N VAL A 224 -24.41 62.39 55.65
CA VAL A 224 -23.69 61.11 55.66
C VAL A 224 -24.26 60.22 54.57
N THR A 225 -23.37 59.76 53.69
CA THR A 225 -23.67 58.76 52.65
C THR A 225 -23.04 57.43 53.02
N LYS A 226 -23.82 56.34 52.96
CA LYS A 226 -23.32 54.97 53.11
C LYS A 226 -23.79 54.13 51.93
N THR A 227 -22.87 53.37 51.35
CA THR A 227 -23.18 52.41 50.28
C THR A 227 -22.68 51.02 50.67
N HIS A 228 -23.37 49.99 50.19
CA HIS A 228 -23.03 48.59 50.41
C HIS A 228 -23.33 47.80 49.15
N PHE A 229 -22.45 46.84 48.85
CA PHE A 229 -22.49 46.06 47.63
C PHE A 229 -22.04 44.63 47.92
N ASP A 230 -22.92 43.66 47.67
CA ASP A 230 -22.69 42.23 47.75
C ASP A 230 -22.98 41.62 46.38
N PHE A 231 -21.92 41.14 45.73
CA PHE A 231 -21.94 40.67 44.35
C PHE A 231 -21.50 39.21 44.28
N VAL A 232 -22.21 38.45 43.45
CA VAL A 232 -21.82 37.08 43.11
C VAL A 232 -21.28 37.07 41.70
N GLN A 233 -20.08 36.51 41.53
CA GLN A 233 -19.48 36.34 40.21
C GLN A 233 -20.32 35.40 39.35
N ALA A 234 -20.51 35.75 38.08
CA ALA A 234 -21.13 34.87 37.12
C ALA A 234 -20.21 33.66 36.88
N PRO A 235 -20.69 32.42 37.07
CA PRO A 235 -19.84 31.23 37.10
C PRO A 235 -19.19 30.85 35.76
N ASN A 236 -19.66 31.42 34.64
CA ASN A 236 -19.07 31.18 33.31
C ASN A 236 -18.45 32.44 32.69
N GLY A 237 -18.48 33.59 33.38
CA GLY A 237 -17.95 34.85 32.86
C GLY A 237 -16.45 34.98 33.10
N THR A 238 -15.75 35.72 32.22
CA THR A 238 -14.35 36.03 32.47
C THR A 238 -14.20 37.00 33.66
N PRO A 239 -13.00 37.12 34.27
CA PRO A 239 -12.76 38.11 35.31
C PRO A 239 -13.13 39.55 34.88
N GLU A 240 -12.90 39.90 33.61
CA GLU A 240 -13.20 41.23 33.06
C GLU A 240 -14.70 41.48 32.92
N GLU A 241 -15.47 40.48 32.47
CA GLU A 241 -16.92 40.57 32.34
C GLU A 241 -17.59 40.74 33.71
N ASN A 242 -17.11 40.00 34.72
CA ASN A 242 -17.57 40.13 36.09
C ASN A 242 -17.23 41.50 36.69
N ALA A 243 -16.01 42.00 36.46
CA ALA A 243 -15.60 43.33 36.93
C ALA A 243 -16.42 44.47 36.28
N LYS A 244 -16.76 44.32 35.00
CA LYS A 244 -17.60 45.29 34.29
C LYS A 244 -19.03 45.32 34.83
N LEU A 245 -19.64 44.15 35.03
CA LEU A 245 -20.99 44.05 35.61
C LEU A 245 -21.04 44.70 37.00
N GLU A 246 -20.04 44.42 37.84
CA GLU A 246 -19.92 45.05 39.16
C GLU A 246 -19.79 46.58 39.06
N ALA A 247 -18.95 47.08 38.16
CA ALA A 247 -18.78 48.53 37.94
C ALA A 247 -20.08 49.20 37.46
N ASP A 248 -20.81 48.57 36.54
CA ASP A 248 -22.07 49.09 35.99
C ASP A 248 -23.15 49.19 37.08
N ILE A 249 -23.28 48.18 37.95
CA ILE A 249 -24.25 48.20 39.06
C ILE A 249 -23.84 49.25 40.11
N ARG A 250 -22.55 49.36 40.45
CA ARG A 250 -22.05 50.41 41.35
C ARG A 250 -22.37 51.81 40.83
N ALA A 251 -22.12 52.05 39.54
CA ALA A 251 -22.41 53.31 38.89
C ALA A 251 -23.92 53.61 38.88
N ALA A 252 -24.76 52.60 38.60
CA ALA A 252 -26.21 52.77 38.60
C ALA A 252 -26.77 53.15 39.98
N ILE A 253 -26.34 52.47 41.05
CA ILE A 253 -26.78 52.77 42.42
C ILE A 253 -26.31 54.16 42.85
N ASN A 254 -25.05 54.50 42.59
CA ASN A 254 -24.53 55.84 42.92
C ASN A 254 -25.29 56.93 42.15
N LYS A 255 -25.53 56.76 40.86
CA LYS A 255 -26.31 57.72 40.05
C LYS A 255 -27.74 57.87 40.54
N GLN A 256 -28.41 56.77 40.89
CA GLN A 256 -29.77 56.83 41.44
C GLN A 256 -29.80 57.49 42.81
N LEU A 257 -28.81 57.19 43.66
CA LEU A 257 -28.66 57.82 44.97
C LEU A 257 -28.41 59.32 44.82
N GLU A 258 -27.46 59.73 43.98
CA GLU A 258 -27.19 61.15 43.67
C GLU A 258 -28.45 61.86 43.18
N ALA A 259 -29.17 61.28 42.21
CA ALA A 259 -30.41 61.86 41.70
C ALA A 259 -31.48 61.97 42.81
N ALA A 260 -31.57 60.98 43.69
CA ALA A 260 -32.51 60.99 44.82
C ALA A 260 -32.09 61.99 45.91
N VAL A 261 -30.78 62.17 46.13
CA VAL A 261 -30.24 63.21 47.01
C VAL A 261 -30.57 64.59 46.46
N GLN A 262 -30.29 64.86 45.17
CA GLN A 262 -30.60 66.13 44.51
C GLN A 262 -32.08 66.54 44.64
N ARG A 263 -33.00 65.58 44.49
CA ARG A 263 -34.45 65.82 44.68
C ARG A 263 -34.84 66.12 46.13
N ASN A 264 -34.08 65.61 47.10
CA ASN A 264 -34.39 65.72 48.53
C ASN A 264 -33.42 66.63 49.28
N LEU A 265 -32.66 67.46 48.56
CA LEU A 265 -31.77 68.45 49.17
C LEU A 265 -32.59 69.39 50.06
N LEU A 266 -32.12 69.55 51.29
CA LEU A 266 -32.71 70.48 52.24
C LEU A 266 -32.56 71.90 51.70
N LYS A 267 -33.68 72.65 51.67
CA LYS A 267 -33.65 74.08 51.37
C LYS A 267 -32.99 74.79 52.54
N GLU A 268 -31.96 75.58 52.25
CA GLU A 268 -31.23 76.31 53.28
C GLU A 268 -32.19 77.09 54.19
N ILE A 269 -32.00 76.96 55.50
CA ILE A 269 -32.84 77.65 56.46
C ILE A 269 -32.51 79.14 56.38
N ALA A 270 -33.43 79.94 55.81
CA ALA A 270 -33.31 81.38 55.74
C ALA A 270 -33.02 81.98 57.12
N GLU A 271 -32.00 82.84 57.16
CA GLU A 271 -31.63 83.56 58.38
C GLU A 271 -32.78 84.44 58.83
N VAL A 272 -32.92 84.57 60.14
CA VAL A 272 -33.93 85.47 60.70
C VAL A 272 -33.37 86.88 60.61
N ASP A 273 -34.08 87.76 59.90
CA ASP A 273 -33.76 89.19 59.86
C ASP A 273 -33.80 89.74 61.30
N PRO A 274 -32.68 90.25 61.84
CA PRO A 274 -32.64 90.85 63.15
C PRO A 274 -33.34 92.22 63.18
N ASN A 275 -33.77 92.79 62.06
CA ASN A 275 -34.50 94.05 62.06
C ASN A 275 -35.81 93.95 62.88
N ILE A 276 -35.91 94.78 63.90
CA ILE A 276 -37.04 94.87 64.82
C ILE A 276 -37.85 96.16 64.65
N LYS A 277 -37.57 96.99 63.64
CA LYS A 277 -38.13 98.34 63.50
C LYS A 277 -39.66 98.38 63.57
N GLU A 278 -40.34 97.42 62.95
CA GLU A 278 -41.81 97.32 63.00
C GLU A 278 -42.33 96.96 64.41
N LEU A 279 -41.59 96.14 65.17
CA LEU A 279 -41.93 95.77 66.54
C LEU A 279 -41.64 96.90 67.53
N GLN A 280 -40.57 97.66 67.30
CA GLN A 280 -40.18 98.79 68.13
C GLN A 280 -41.05 100.02 67.84
N GLU A 281 -41.05 100.54 66.62
CA GLU A 281 -41.73 101.81 66.28
C GLU A 281 -43.23 101.63 65.98
N GLY A 282 -43.62 100.46 65.47
CA GLY A 282 -45.01 100.19 65.08
C GLY A 282 -45.89 99.65 66.21
N GLN A 283 -45.28 98.98 67.21
CA GLN A 283 -45.99 98.33 68.32
C GLN A 283 -45.49 98.75 69.71
N ASP A 284 -44.51 99.65 69.78
CA ASP A 284 -44.00 100.27 71.02
C ASP A 284 -43.42 99.27 72.05
N PHE A 285 -42.69 98.25 71.56
CA PHE A 285 -42.03 97.28 72.44
C PHE A 285 -40.59 97.71 72.81
N GLU A 286 -40.38 97.99 74.10
CA GLU A 286 -39.06 98.35 74.65
C GLU A 286 -38.13 97.15 74.91
N LYS A 287 -38.69 95.95 75.12
CA LYS A 287 -37.94 94.71 75.42
C LYS A 287 -38.37 93.59 74.50
N ILE A 288 -37.51 93.25 73.54
CA ILE A 288 -37.80 92.26 72.52
C ILE A 288 -36.86 91.06 72.71
N ARG A 289 -37.45 89.88 72.96
CA ARG A 289 -36.73 88.60 72.98
C ARG A 289 -37.29 87.69 71.90
N ARG A 290 -36.45 87.34 70.93
CA ARG A 290 -36.80 86.42 69.84
C ARG A 290 -35.91 85.19 69.93
N ALA A 291 -36.54 84.01 69.95
CA ALA A 291 -35.84 82.74 69.83
C ALA A 291 -36.51 81.91 68.74
N VAL A 292 -35.77 81.66 67.67
CA VAL A 292 -36.26 80.84 66.54
C VAL A 292 -35.33 79.64 66.42
N SER A 293 -35.91 78.45 66.44
CA SER A 293 -35.20 77.20 66.19
C SER A 293 -35.89 76.44 65.07
N LYS A 294 -35.11 76.01 64.09
CA LYS A 294 -35.58 75.23 62.94
C LYS A 294 -34.65 74.03 62.75
N THR A 295 -35.26 72.87 62.59
CA THR A 295 -34.58 71.61 62.27
C THR A 295 -35.18 71.06 60.99
N GLN A 296 -34.33 70.65 60.05
CA GLN A 296 -34.72 69.93 58.86
C GLN A 296 -33.94 68.61 58.79
N ILE A 297 -34.61 67.54 58.36
CA ILE A 297 -34.03 66.21 58.19
C ILE A 297 -34.51 65.66 56.86
N ALA A 298 -33.59 65.08 56.08
CA ALA A 298 -33.92 64.34 54.87
C ALA A 298 -33.17 63.02 54.85
N ASN A 299 -33.92 61.94 54.57
CA ASN A 299 -33.39 60.58 54.49
C ASN A 299 -33.77 59.99 53.14
N VAL A 300 -32.78 59.41 52.46
CA VAL A 300 -32.95 58.75 51.18
C VAL A 300 -32.36 57.35 51.29
N ARG A 301 -33.09 56.35 50.79
CA ARG A 301 -32.62 54.98 50.65
C ARG A 301 -32.96 54.47 49.25
N VAL A 302 -31.95 53.96 48.57
CA VAL A 302 -32.09 53.28 47.27
C VAL A 302 -31.59 51.87 47.45
N GLU A 303 -32.38 50.90 46.99
CA GLU A 303 -32.07 49.48 47.12
C GLU A 303 -32.29 48.76 45.80
N TRP A 304 -31.45 47.76 45.57
CA TRP A 304 -31.55 46.82 44.48
C TRP A 304 -31.22 45.44 45.01
N SER A 305 -32.06 44.46 44.69
CA SER A 305 -31.71 43.06 44.83
C SER A 305 -32.15 42.28 43.60
N GLU A 306 -31.30 41.35 43.18
CA GLU A 306 -31.58 40.47 42.07
C GLU A 306 -31.08 39.06 42.39
N ALA A 307 -31.95 38.09 42.17
CA ALA A 307 -31.58 36.69 42.12
C ALA A 307 -31.97 36.16 40.73
N LYS A 308 -31.00 35.55 40.04
CA LYS A 308 -31.13 35.14 38.64
C LYS A 308 -30.83 33.66 38.48
N ALA A 309 -31.53 33.01 37.56
CA ALA A 309 -31.19 31.68 37.10
C ALA A 309 -30.14 31.78 35.98
N VAL A 310 -29.05 31.03 36.11
CA VAL A 310 -27.96 30.99 35.13
C VAL A 310 -27.75 29.56 34.65
N ILE A 311 -27.28 29.43 33.42
CA ILE A 311 -26.83 28.14 32.90
C ILE A 311 -25.40 27.93 33.38
N VAL A 312 -25.11 26.76 33.93
CA VAL A 312 -23.77 26.41 34.43
C VAL A 312 -23.29 25.16 33.71
N ASN A 313 -22.05 25.20 33.24
CA ASN A 313 -21.41 24.09 32.59
C ASN A 313 -20.81 23.10 33.62
N ARG A 314 -21.03 21.80 33.38
CA ARG A 314 -20.58 20.69 34.22
C ARG A 314 -20.10 19.57 33.31
N ASN A 315 -18.89 19.08 33.55
CA ASN A 315 -18.25 18.11 32.66
C ASN A 315 -17.88 16.81 33.38
N PRO A 316 -18.85 15.95 33.75
CA PRO A 316 -18.56 14.63 34.29
C PRO A 316 -17.72 13.83 33.28
N GLN A 317 -16.56 13.36 33.70
CA GLN A 317 -15.61 12.68 32.82
C GLN A 317 -14.84 11.61 33.57
N GLY A 318 -14.47 10.54 32.87
CA GLY A 318 -13.72 9.46 33.47
C GLY A 318 -13.50 8.28 32.54
N MET A 319 -12.74 7.31 33.04
CA MET A 319 -12.60 6.01 32.40
C MET A 319 -13.79 5.12 32.77
N LEU A 320 -14.31 4.38 31.79
CA LEU A 320 -15.31 3.36 32.06
C LEU A 320 -14.67 2.21 32.88
N PRO A 321 -15.40 1.64 33.84
CA PRO A 321 -14.93 0.49 34.60
C PRO A 321 -14.77 -0.74 33.70
N THR A 322 -13.99 -1.73 34.11
CA THR A 322 -13.97 -3.02 33.41
C THR A 322 -15.26 -3.79 33.69
N ILE A 323 -15.64 -4.69 32.78
CA ILE A 323 -16.87 -5.48 32.95
C ILE A 323 -16.77 -6.36 34.20
N THR A 324 -15.60 -6.95 34.45
CA THR A 324 -15.35 -7.83 35.59
C THR A 324 -15.29 -7.11 36.94
N SER A 325 -15.05 -5.79 36.96
CA SER A 325 -15.14 -4.97 38.19
C SER A 325 -16.57 -4.62 38.61
N LEU A 326 -17.52 -4.72 37.67
CA LEU A 326 -18.92 -4.40 37.90
C LEU A 326 -19.68 -5.59 38.50
N LYS A 327 -20.75 -5.29 39.23
CA LYS A 327 -21.60 -6.29 39.87
C LYS A 327 -23.01 -6.33 39.28
N ASP A 328 -23.69 -7.46 39.37
CA ASP A 328 -25.11 -7.62 39.04
C ASP A 328 -26.02 -7.10 40.17
N GLY A 329 -27.34 -7.14 39.93
CA GLY A 329 -28.34 -6.77 40.95
C GLY A 329 -28.37 -7.67 42.20
N LYS A 330 -27.58 -8.76 42.23
CA LYS A 330 -27.40 -9.68 43.37
C LYS A 330 -26.00 -9.55 43.98
N ASN A 331 -25.27 -8.48 43.68
CA ASN A 331 -23.94 -8.16 44.20
C ASN A 331 -22.84 -9.19 43.81
N LYS A 332 -23.03 -9.95 42.72
CA LYS A 332 -22.02 -10.85 42.14
C LYS A 332 -21.28 -10.16 41.00
N ALA A 333 -19.99 -10.43 40.84
CA ALA A 333 -19.20 -9.90 39.73
C ALA A 333 -19.77 -10.36 38.37
N LEU A 334 -19.81 -9.45 37.39
CA LEU A 334 -20.23 -9.75 36.04
C LEU A 334 -19.17 -10.59 35.30
N LYS A 335 -19.65 -11.47 34.43
CA LYS A 335 -18.80 -12.33 33.58
C LYS A 335 -18.62 -11.69 32.21
N TRP A 336 -17.38 -11.59 31.74
CA TRP A 336 -17.05 -11.03 30.43
C TRP A 336 -17.74 -11.81 29.29
N GLU A 337 -17.84 -13.13 29.42
CA GLU A 337 -18.39 -14.05 28.43
C GLU A 337 -19.87 -13.78 28.13
N ASN A 338 -20.60 -13.13 29.04
CA ASN A 338 -22.00 -12.75 28.80
C ASN A 338 -22.13 -11.61 27.79
N TYR A 339 -21.09 -10.80 27.64
CA TYR A 339 -21.08 -9.60 26.81
C TYR A 339 -20.22 -9.75 25.55
N TYR A 340 -19.34 -10.75 25.54
CA TYR A 340 -18.44 -11.07 24.44
C TYR A 340 -18.95 -12.21 23.56
N SER A 341 -18.71 -12.13 22.26
CA SER A 341 -18.78 -13.29 21.37
C SER A 341 -17.73 -13.21 20.29
N LYS A 342 -17.11 -14.35 20.02
CA LYS A 342 -16.36 -14.56 18.80
C LYS A 342 -17.30 -15.13 17.75
N ILE A 343 -17.56 -14.37 16.70
CA ILE A 343 -18.35 -14.83 15.56
C ILE A 343 -17.38 -15.21 14.45
N ASN A 344 -17.38 -16.48 14.06
CA ASN A 344 -16.79 -16.86 12.80
C ASN A 344 -17.75 -16.37 11.70
N LEU A 345 -17.32 -15.39 10.90
CA LEU A 345 -18.04 -14.86 9.73
C LEU A 345 -18.41 -15.95 8.69
N ASP A 346 -18.03 -17.21 8.92
CA ASP A 346 -18.37 -18.36 8.10
C ASP A 346 -19.85 -18.72 8.07
N GLU A 347 -20.60 -18.53 9.17
CA GLU A 347 -22.01 -18.94 9.22
C GLU A 347 -23.00 -17.88 8.69
N PHE A 348 -22.59 -16.62 8.55
CA PHE A 348 -23.54 -15.54 8.20
C PHE A 348 -23.47 -15.08 6.73
N LEU A 349 -22.38 -15.35 5.98
CA LEU A 349 -22.18 -14.75 4.64
C LEU A 349 -21.51 -15.64 3.57
N LYS A 350 -21.55 -16.98 3.66
CA LYS A 350 -20.83 -17.81 2.67
C LYS A 350 -21.74 -18.81 1.95
N THR A 351 -22.25 -18.38 0.81
CA THR A 351 -22.60 -19.28 -0.29
C THR A 351 -21.31 -19.71 -1.02
N VAL A 352 -21.16 -21.00 -1.33
CA VAL A 352 -20.24 -21.47 -2.36
C VAL A 352 -20.73 -20.90 -3.69
N ARG A 353 -19.93 -20.04 -4.32
CA ARG A 353 -20.20 -19.49 -5.65
C ARG A 353 -19.15 -20.00 -6.61
N VAL A 354 -19.59 -20.70 -7.64
CA VAL A 354 -18.73 -21.27 -8.67
C VAL A 354 -19.12 -20.67 -10.01
N ASN A 355 -18.20 -19.98 -10.66
CA ASN A 355 -18.36 -19.60 -12.06
C ASN A 355 -17.77 -20.71 -12.92
N MET A 356 -18.51 -21.16 -13.91
CA MET A 356 -18.12 -22.25 -14.80
C MET A 356 -18.14 -21.73 -16.23
N ARG A 357 -17.09 -22.06 -16.98
CA ARG A 357 -16.98 -21.77 -18.42
C ARG A 357 -16.26 -22.91 -19.13
N VAL A 358 -16.52 -23.04 -20.42
CA VAL A 358 -15.84 -24.00 -21.29
C VAL A 358 -14.99 -23.22 -22.28
N ASN A 359 -13.68 -23.36 -22.17
CA ASN A 359 -12.74 -22.71 -23.07
C ASN A 359 -12.56 -23.58 -24.33
N ALA A 360 -13.53 -23.51 -25.24
CA ALA A 360 -13.50 -24.26 -26.50
C ALA A 360 -14.20 -23.50 -27.64
N ASP A 361 -13.67 -23.64 -28.85
CA ASP A 361 -14.30 -23.11 -30.07
C ASP A 361 -15.38 -24.07 -30.57
N PHE A 362 -16.60 -23.91 -30.09
CA PHE A 362 -17.75 -24.73 -30.50
C PHE A 362 -18.11 -24.57 -31.99
N ALA A 363 -17.66 -23.51 -32.66
CA ALA A 363 -17.92 -23.31 -34.09
C ALA A 363 -17.05 -24.24 -34.93
N ASN A 364 -15.74 -24.22 -34.71
CA ASN A 364 -14.76 -24.96 -35.53
C ASN A 364 -14.42 -26.36 -35.00
N LEU A 365 -14.72 -26.66 -33.73
CA LEU A 365 -14.52 -28.00 -33.15
C LEU A 365 -15.74 -28.90 -33.37
N PRO A 366 -15.55 -30.24 -33.42
CA PRO A 366 -16.63 -31.21 -33.55
C PRO A 366 -17.41 -31.42 -32.24
N ILE A 367 -17.58 -30.37 -31.43
CA ILE A 367 -18.34 -30.36 -30.16
C ILE A 367 -19.74 -29.84 -30.43
N HIS A 368 -20.77 -30.55 -29.99
CA HIS A 368 -22.14 -30.07 -30.00
C HIS A 368 -22.47 -29.32 -28.71
N SER A 369 -22.17 -29.92 -27.55
CA SER A 369 -22.40 -29.31 -26.24
C SER A 369 -21.52 -29.93 -25.16
N VAL A 370 -21.26 -29.19 -24.10
CA VAL A 370 -20.64 -29.69 -22.87
C VAL A 370 -21.63 -29.52 -21.72
N GLU A 371 -22.01 -30.62 -21.08
CA GLU A 371 -22.91 -30.64 -19.93
C GLU A 371 -22.07 -30.75 -18.66
N VAL A 372 -22.18 -29.79 -17.74
CA VAL A 372 -21.44 -29.79 -16.47
C VAL A 372 -22.42 -30.04 -15.34
N LYS A 373 -22.21 -31.13 -14.61
CA LYS A 373 -22.94 -31.49 -13.40
C LYS A 373 -22.10 -31.11 -12.19
N ILE A 374 -22.64 -30.24 -11.34
CA ILE A 374 -22.03 -29.84 -10.07
C ILE A 374 -22.91 -30.28 -8.90
N ASN A 375 -22.27 -30.82 -7.87
CA ASN A 375 -22.89 -31.40 -6.68
C ASN A 375 -22.19 -30.86 -5.44
N TYR A 376 -22.94 -30.15 -4.61
CA TYR A 376 -22.55 -29.81 -3.24
C TYR A 376 -23.23 -30.80 -2.28
N PRO A 377 -22.50 -31.79 -1.71
CA PRO A 377 -23.12 -32.91 -0.99
C PRO A 377 -23.33 -32.68 0.51
N HIS A 378 -23.06 -31.47 1.03
CA HIS A 378 -22.97 -31.24 2.48
C HIS A 378 -24.25 -30.62 3.08
N GLY A 379 -24.72 -31.23 4.18
CA GLY A 379 -25.78 -30.67 5.03
C GLY A 379 -27.19 -30.70 4.45
N PRO A 380 -28.15 -29.99 5.09
CA PRO A 380 -29.52 -29.85 4.58
C PRO A 380 -29.60 -29.04 3.27
N ASN A 381 -28.54 -28.28 2.95
CA ASN A 381 -28.44 -27.45 1.75
C ASN A 381 -27.75 -28.15 0.58
N LYS A 382 -27.72 -29.49 0.58
CA LYS A 382 -27.19 -30.28 -0.53
C LYS A 382 -27.86 -29.86 -1.84
N LYS A 383 -27.06 -29.60 -2.87
CA LYS A 383 -27.57 -29.07 -4.13
C LYS A 383 -26.82 -29.69 -5.31
N VAL A 384 -27.58 -30.25 -6.24
CA VAL A 384 -27.08 -30.76 -7.52
C VAL A 384 -27.69 -29.90 -8.61
N GLN A 385 -26.87 -29.47 -9.55
CA GLN A 385 -27.33 -28.70 -10.70
C GLN A 385 -26.53 -29.08 -11.95
N GLU A 386 -27.21 -29.08 -13.08
CA GLU A 386 -26.63 -29.39 -14.39
C GLU A 386 -26.73 -28.14 -15.27
N PHE A 387 -25.68 -27.87 -16.03
CA PHE A 387 -25.56 -26.73 -16.93
C PHE A 387 -25.09 -27.20 -18.30
N THR A 388 -25.61 -26.62 -19.37
CA THR A 388 -25.21 -26.97 -20.74
C THR A 388 -24.54 -25.76 -21.39
N PHE A 389 -23.34 -25.97 -21.93
CA PHE A 389 -22.55 -24.98 -22.64
C PHE A 389 -22.53 -25.32 -24.14
N THR A 390 -22.77 -24.32 -24.96
CA THR A 390 -22.81 -24.40 -26.43
C THR A 390 -21.97 -23.32 -27.13
N SER A 391 -21.46 -22.35 -26.37
CA SER A 391 -20.62 -21.24 -26.81
C SER A 391 -19.46 -21.01 -25.82
N PRO A 392 -18.28 -20.52 -26.25
CA PRO A 392 -17.22 -20.11 -25.33
C PRO A 392 -17.61 -18.93 -24.42
N ASP A 393 -18.62 -18.15 -24.82
CA ASP A 393 -19.12 -17.01 -24.03
C ASP A 393 -20.13 -17.42 -22.95
N ASP A 394 -20.59 -18.68 -22.95
CA ASP A 394 -21.54 -19.18 -21.98
C ASP A 394 -20.87 -19.26 -20.59
N VAL A 395 -21.42 -18.51 -19.63
CA VAL A 395 -20.98 -18.52 -18.22
C VAL A 395 -22.12 -19.01 -17.36
N ALA A 396 -21.93 -20.14 -16.70
CA ALA A 396 -22.87 -20.65 -15.71
C ALA A 396 -22.41 -20.32 -14.29
N LYS A 397 -23.38 -20.03 -13.42
CA LYS A 397 -23.13 -19.74 -12.00
C LYS A 397 -23.85 -20.76 -11.14
N PHE A 398 -23.11 -21.39 -10.26
CA PHE A 398 -23.65 -22.25 -9.22
C PHE A 398 -23.53 -21.57 -7.86
N GLU A 399 -24.60 -21.63 -7.09
CA GLU A 399 -24.66 -21.07 -5.73
C GLU A 399 -25.30 -22.09 -4.77
N ALA A 400 -24.62 -22.41 -3.67
CA ALA A 400 -25.12 -23.27 -2.59
C ALA A 400 -24.66 -22.73 -1.22
N PHE A 401 -25.44 -22.96 -0.16
CA PHE A 401 -25.06 -22.51 1.18
C PHE A 401 -24.02 -23.45 1.80
N VAL A 402 -22.93 -22.88 2.33
CA VAL A 402 -21.89 -23.67 3.02
C VAL A 402 -22.46 -24.33 4.28
N HIS A 403 -22.12 -25.59 4.50
CA HIS A 403 -22.45 -26.35 5.70
C HIS A 403 -21.15 -26.69 6.46
N GLN A 404 -21.10 -26.36 7.76
CA GLN A 404 -19.97 -26.64 8.66
C GLN A 404 -18.60 -26.19 8.11
N GLY A 405 -18.55 -25.07 7.39
CA GLY A 405 -17.32 -24.54 6.79
C GLY A 405 -16.78 -25.33 5.59
N ILE A 406 -17.45 -26.40 5.16
CA ILE A 406 -16.97 -27.24 4.05
C ILE A 406 -17.35 -26.59 2.72
N ARG A 407 -16.34 -26.11 1.99
CA ARG A 407 -16.50 -25.48 0.67
C ARG A 407 -16.27 -26.40 -0.51
N LYS A 408 -15.78 -27.61 -0.24
CA LYS A 408 -15.57 -28.62 -1.26
C LYS A 408 -16.90 -29.01 -1.91
N PHE A 409 -16.87 -29.15 -3.22
CA PHE A 409 -17.95 -29.66 -4.02
C PHE A 409 -17.37 -30.62 -5.05
N LYS A 410 -18.25 -31.34 -5.72
CA LYS A 410 -17.87 -32.29 -6.77
C LYS A 410 -18.45 -31.85 -8.09
N TYR A 411 -17.70 -32.00 -9.16
CA TYR A 411 -18.22 -31.77 -10.51
C TYR A 411 -17.78 -32.87 -11.47
N SER A 412 -18.56 -33.04 -12.53
CA SER A 412 -18.23 -33.88 -13.67
C SER A 412 -18.80 -33.24 -14.93
N TYR A 413 -18.24 -33.57 -16.09
CA TYR A 413 -18.73 -33.04 -17.36
C TYR A 413 -18.88 -34.13 -18.42
N THR A 414 -19.87 -33.95 -19.28
CA THR A 414 -20.17 -34.79 -20.44
C THR A 414 -19.99 -33.96 -21.70
N VAL A 415 -19.16 -34.43 -22.63
CA VAL A 415 -18.98 -33.82 -23.95
C VAL A 415 -19.81 -34.60 -24.96
N ASN A 416 -20.74 -33.91 -25.60
CA ASN A 416 -21.49 -34.41 -26.75
C ASN A 416 -20.85 -33.88 -28.03
N TYR A 417 -20.54 -34.78 -28.98
CA TYR A 417 -19.92 -34.40 -30.25
C TYR A 417 -20.94 -34.27 -31.39
N LYS A 418 -20.65 -33.44 -32.39
CA LYS A 418 -21.53 -33.25 -33.57
C LYS A 418 -21.61 -34.54 -34.39
N GLY A 419 -22.83 -34.98 -34.68
CA GLY A 419 -23.09 -36.12 -35.59
C GLY A 419 -22.51 -37.46 -35.13
N ASN A 420 -22.22 -37.63 -33.84
CA ASN A 420 -21.58 -38.82 -33.30
C ASN A 420 -22.33 -39.33 -32.05
N ALA A 421 -22.50 -40.64 -31.93
CA ALA A 421 -23.12 -41.26 -30.75
C ALA A 421 -22.17 -41.38 -29.55
N PHE A 422 -20.86 -41.25 -29.77
CA PHE A 422 -19.88 -41.25 -28.70
C PHE A 422 -20.02 -40.01 -27.83
N LYS A 423 -19.91 -40.20 -26.52
CA LYS A 423 -19.82 -39.13 -25.52
C LYS A 423 -18.55 -39.35 -24.70
N HIS A 424 -17.91 -38.25 -24.32
CA HIS A 424 -16.85 -38.30 -23.30
C HIS A 424 -17.45 -37.90 -21.95
N GLN A 425 -17.18 -38.68 -20.91
CA GLN A 425 -17.61 -38.40 -19.55
C GLN A 425 -16.35 -38.31 -18.68
N SER A 426 -16.19 -37.19 -17.98
CA SER A 426 -15.12 -37.04 -17.00
C SER A 426 -15.39 -37.89 -15.76
N PRO A 427 -14.34 -38.29 -15.00
CA PRO A 427 -14.55 -38.73 -13.62
C PRO A 427 -15.16 -37.61 -12.78
N GLU A 428 -15.70 -37.98 -11.62
CA GLU A 428 -16.13 -36.99 -10.61
C GLU A 428 -14.89 -36.39 -9.93
N ILE A 429 -14.74 -35.08 -10.01
CA ILE A 429 -13.60 -34.33 -9.49
C ILE A 429 -14.06 -33.54 -8.26
N GLU A 430 -13.37 -33.70 -7.13
CA GLU A 430 -13.60 -32.91 -5.92
C GLU A 430 -12.64 -31.72 -5.87
N THR A 431 -13.18 -30.53 -5.66
CA THR A 431 -12.40 -29.28 -5.55
C THR A 431 -13.13 -28.26 -4.67
N ASP A 432 -12.44 -27.21 -4.25
CA ASP A 432 -12.98 -26.00 -3.62
C ASP A 432 -12.76 -24.73 -4.48
N ASP A 433 -12.34 -24.91 -5.74
CA ASP A 433 -12.12 -23.82 -6.70
C ASP A 433 -13.41 -23.06 -7.03
N THR A 434 -13.33 -21.73 -7.05
CA THR A 434 -14.49 -20.85 -7.33
C THR A 434 -14.66 -20.53 -8.82
N ASN A 435 -13.68 -20.86 -9.66
CA ASN A 435 -13.72 -20.66 -11.10
C ASN A 435 -13.31 -21.95 -11.80
N LEU A 436 -14.26 -22.67 -12.38
CA LEU A 436 -13.98 -23.87 -13.16
C LEU A 436 -13.89 -23.51 -14.64
N VAL A 437 -12.77 -23.87 -15.25
CA VAL A 437 -12.54 -23.72 -16.68
C VAL A 437 -12.26 -25.10 -17.25
N ILE A 438 -13.18 -25.61 -18.05
CA ILE A 438 -12.99 -26.88 -18.77
C ILE A 438 -12.28 -26.52 -20.08
N ASN A 439 -11.04 -27.01 -20.27
CA ASN A 439 -10.23 -26.65 -21.43
C ASN A 439 -10.42 -27.64 -22.57
N VAL A 440 -10.14 -27.23 -23.82
CA VAL A 440 -10.24 -28.08 -25.02
C VAL A 440 -9.54 -29.44 -24.87
N ASP A 441 -8.37 -29.47 -24.22
CA ASP A 441 -7.56 -30.69 -24.06
C ASP A 441 -8.28 -31.77 -23.22
N ASP A 442 -9.18 -31.33 -22.33
CA ASP A 442 -9.99 -32.17 -21.46
C ASP A 442 -11.22 -32.74 -22.18
N LEU A 443 -11.56 -32.21 -23.37
CA LEU A 443 -12.80 -32.53 -24.08
C LEU A 443 -12.72 -33.78 -24.96
N GLY A 444 -11.63 -34.54 -24.89
CA GLY A 444 -11.45 -35.75 -25.67
C GLY A 444 -11.32 -35.53 -27.17
N LEU A 445 -10.64 -34.44 -27.55
CA LEU A 445 -10.37 -34.04 -28.93
C LEU A 445 -8.88 -34.04 -29.22
N LEU A 446 -8.54 -34.43 -30.44
CA LEU A 446 -7.26 -34.12 -31.05
C LEU A 446 -7.41 -32.83 -31.86
N SER A 447 -6.88 -31.74 -31.30
CA SER A 447 -6.72 -30.46 -31.99
C SER A 447 -5.23 -30.22 -32.23
N LEU A 448 -4.84 -30.16 -33.50
CA LEU A 448 -3.48 -29.84 -33.93
C LEU A 448 -3.52 -28.89 -35.12
N ASP A 449 -2.82 -27.77 -35.01
CA ASP A 449 -2.55 -26.87 -36.14
C ASP A 449 -1.17 -27.18 -36.70
N ILE A 450 -1.08 -27.28 -38.03
CA ILE A 450 0.14 -27.64 -38.75
C ILE A 450 0.45 -26.49 -39.69
N GLY A 451 1.67 -25.99 -39.64
CA GLY A 451 2.09 -24.85 -40.45
C GLY A 451 3.58 -24.90 -40.82
N PRO A 452 4.04 -23.99 -41.69
CA PRO A 452 5.45 -23.88 -41.99
C PRO A 452 6.17 -23.21 -40.81
N GLY A 453 7.34 -23.71 -40.45
CA GLY A 453 8.30 -22.99 -39.61
C GLY A 453 9.24 -22.18 -40.51
N ASP A 454 10.50 -22.58 -40.59
CA ASP A 454 11.54 -21.93 -41.41
C ASP A 454 11.73 -22.52 -42.83
N ILE A 455 10.81 -23.38 -43.28
CA ILE A 455 10.93 -24.10 -44.55
C ILE A 455 11.06 -23.18 -45.78
N ASP A 456 12.09 -23.41 -46.59
CA ASP A 456 12.24 -22.78 -47.90
C ASP A 456 11.55 -23.62 -48.99
N PHE A 457 10.34 -23.19 -49.38
CA PHE A 457 9.56 -23.88 -50.43
C PHE A 457 10.21 -23.86 -51.82
N ALA A 458 11.25 -23.05 -52.07
CA ALA A 458 12.02 -23.13 -53.31
C ALA A 458 12.93 -24.37 -53.33
N GLN A 459 13.50 -24.74 -52.18
CA GLN A 459 14.34 -25.93 -52.02
C GLN A 459 13.53 -27.18 -51.73
N VAL A 460 12.42 -27.02 -51.00
CA VAL A 460 11.49 -28.10 -50.62
C VAL A 460 10.09 -27.80 -51.14
N PRO A 461 9.79 -28.07 -52.42
CA PRO A 461 8.48 -27.77 -53.01
C PRO A 461 7.30 -28.46 -52.31
N ARG A 462 7.55 -29.60 -51.66
CA ARG A 462 6.51 -30.38 -50.99
C ARG A 462 7.02 -31.14 -49.77
N THR A 463 6.30 -31.03 -48.66
CA THR A 463 6.51 -31.87 -47.47
C THR A 463 5.23 -32.63 -47.15
N GLN A 464 5.28 -33.96 -47.17
CA GLN A 464 4.18 -34.79 -46.70
C GLN A 464 4.30 -34.96 -45.18
N VAL A 465 3.29 -34.50 -44.45
CA VAL A 465 3.20 -34.58 -42.99
C VAL A 465 2.19 -35.67 -42.65
N THR A 466 2.66 -36.78 -42.08
CA THR A 466 1.79 -37.84 -41.55
C THR A 466 1.73 -37.71 -40.04
N VAL A 467 0.53 -37.52 -39.50
CA VAL A 467 0.28 -37.36 -38.06
C VAL A 467 -0.48 -38.57 -37.55
N ARG A 468 0.00 -39.17 -36.45
CA ARG A 468 -0.60 -40.33 -35.80
C ARG A 468 -0.80 -40.09 -34.30
N TYR A 469 -1.94 -40.51 -33.79
CA TYR A 469 -2.24 -40.48 -32.37
C TYR A 469 -2.93 -41.78 -31.94
N LYS A 470 -2.30 -42.53 -31.03
CA LYS A 470 -2.78 -43.85 -30.57
C LYS A 470 -3.43 -43.83 -29.19
N GLY A 471 -3.28 -42.74 -28.42
CA GLY A 471 -3.74 -42.64 -27.03
C GLY A 471 -5.25 -42.49 -26.82
N GLY A 472 -6.03 -42.44 -27.90
CA GLY A 472 -7.49 -42.28 -27.86
C GLY A 472 -8.25 -43.61 -27.80
N LYS A 473 -9.56 -43.55 -27.53
CA LYS A 473 -10.49 -44.66 -27.83
C LYS A 473 -10.55 -44.96 -29.33
N GLN A 474 -10.27 -43.95 -30.15
CA GLN A 474 -10.13 -44.06 -31.59
C GLN A 474 -8.73 -43.56 -31.99
N PRO A 475 -7.88 -44.41 -32.58
CA PRO A 475 -6.62 -43.95 -33.13
C PRO A 475 -6.88 -43.05 -34.34
N VAL A 476 -6.06 -42.03 -34.49
CA VAL A 476 -6.14 -41.07 -35.60
C VAL A 476 -4.87 -41.19 -36.43
N GLU A 477 -5.02 -41.34 -37.74
CA GLU A 477 -3.96 -41.13 -38.72
C GLU A 477 -4.46 -40.14 -39.78
N ALA A 478 -3.68 -39.10 -40.05
CA ALA A 478 -3.98 -38.10 -41.07
C ALA A 478 -2.72 -37.75 -41.86
N LYS A 479 -2.89 -37.47 -43.15
CA LYS A 479 -1.81 -37.10 -44.07
C LYS A 479 -2.11 -35.76 -44.70
N PHE A 480 -1.14 -34.87 -44.65
CA PHE A 480 -1.20 -33.52 -45.20
C PHE A 480 -0.05 -33.31 -46.17
N ASN A 481 -0.26 -32.46 -47.18
CA ASN A 481 0.79 -32.08 -48.13
C ASN A 481 1.04 -30.58 -48.01
N LEU A 482 2.10 -30.22 -47.27
CA LEU A 482 2.56 -28.84 -47.12
C LEU A 482 3.20 -28.39 -48.43
N THR A 483 2.69 -27.31 -49.01
CA THR A 483 3.25 -26.66 -50.21
C THR A 483 3.15 -25.15 -50.03
N LYS A 484 3.79 -24.38 -50.93
CA LYS A 484 3.68 -22.91 -50.92
C LYS A 484 2.23 -22.42 -51.02
N ASP A 485 1.40 -23.11 -51.80
CA ASP A 485 -0.01 -22.74 -52.02
C ASP A 485 -0.93 -23.24 -50.90
N THR A 486 -0.54 -24.32 -50.22
CA THR A 486 -1.28 -24.91 -49.08
C THR A 486 -0.35 -25.11 -47.89
N PRO A 487 0.06 -24.03 -47.21
CA PRO A 487 1.08 -24.10 -46.16
C PRO A 487 0.51 -24.48 -44.79
N THR A 488 -0.80 -24.41 -44.58
CA THR A 488 -1.40 -24.64 -43.25
C THR A 488 -2.52 -25.67 -43.29
N PHE A 489 -2.62 -26.48 -42.24
CA PHE A 489 -3.66 -27.50 -42.07
C PHE A 489 -4.13 -27.54 -40.63
N GLN A 490 -5.40 -27.89 -40.45
CA GLN A 490 -5.99 -28.10 -39.14
C GLN A 490 -6.46 -29.55 -39.03
N LEU A 491 -5.98 -30.27 -38.03
CA LEU A 491 -6.47 -31.60 -37.67
C LEU A 491 -7.39 -31.46 -36.46
N ARG A 492 -8.69 -31.73 -36.66
CA ARG A 492 -9.71 -31.75 -35.61
C ARG A 492 -10.42 -33.12 -35.62
N LYS A 493 -10.08 -34.01 -34.69
CA LYS A 493 -10.66 -35.37 -34.62
C LYS A 493 -11.08 -35.71 -33.20
N ILE A 494 -12.13 -36.54 -33.09
CA ILE A 494 -12.62 -37.02 -31.80
C ILE A 494 -11.77 -38.23 -31.40
N ILE A 495 -11.20 -38.19 -30.19
CA ILE A 495 -10.42 -39.30 -29.60
C ILE A 495 -11.14 -39.94 -28.40
N GLY A 496 -12.14 -39.24 -27.82
CA GLY A 496 -13.08 -39.77 -26.83
C GLY A 496 -12.53 -39.91 -25.39
N VAL A 497 -11.26 -39.57 -25.18
CA VAL A 497 -10.58 -39.46 -23.88
C VAL A 497 -9.60 -38.28 -23.92
N PRO A 498 -9.32 -37.60 -22.79
CA PRO A 498 -8.40 -36.47 -22.75
C PRO A 498 -7.03 -36.85 -23.32
N ARG A 499 -6.42 -35.92 -24.05
CA ARG A 499 -5.13 -36.17 -24.70
C ARG A 499 -4.01 -36.15 -23.65
N THR A 500 -3.39 -37.30 -23.42
CA THR A 500 -2.28 -37.44 -22.44
C THR A 500 -0.97 -37.93 -23.05
N GLN A 501 -0.98 -38.37 -24.31
CA GLN A 501 0.17 -38.94 -25.01
C GLN A 501 0.68 -37.98 -26.10
N ASP A 502 1.93 -38.20 -26.52
CA ASP A 502 2.53 -37.49 -27.64
C ASP A 502 1.81 -37.81 -28.95
N ILE A 503 1.86 -36.86 -29.87
CA ILE A 503 1.52 -37.09 -31.28
C ILE A 503 2.79 -37.58 -31.96
N GLU A 504 2.69 -38.73 -32.63
CA GLU A 504 3.74 -39.22 -33.53
C GLU A 504 3.58 -38.51 -34.87
N TYR A 505 4.66 -37.99 -35.43
CA TYR A 505 4.65 -37.40 -36.77
C TYR A 505 5.81 -37.92 -37.62
N GLU A 506 5.55 -37.99 -38.93
CA GLU A 506 6.52 -38.40 -39.94
C GLU A 506 6.48 -37.37 -41.08
N LEU A 507 7.65 -36.83 -41.41
CA LEU A 507 7.87 -35.81 -42.42
C LEU A 507 8.63 -36.44 -43.58
N LEU A 508 8.06 -36.35 -44.76
CA LEU A 508 8.71 -36.74 -46.01
C LEU A 508 8.86 -35.50 -46.88
N TYR A 509 10.06 -34.91 -46.84
CA TYR A 509 10.46 -33.76 -47.63
C TYR A 509 10.79 -34.21 -49.05
N SER A 510 10.19 -33.58 -50.05
CA SER A 510 10.53 -33.78 -51.47
C SER A 510 11.27 -32.54 -51.95
N LEU A 511 12.54 -32.69 -52.28
CA LEU A 511 13.43 -31.60 -52.70
C LEU A 511 13.21 -31.24 -54.17
N ALA A 512 13.59 -30.02 -54.56
CA ALA A 512 13.43 -29.51 -55.93
C ALA A 512 14.15 -30.36 -57.01
N ASP A 513 15.21 -31.06 -56.62
CA ASP A 513 15.97 -31.98 -57.48
C ASP A 513 15.40 -33.41 -57.56
N GLY A 514 14.26 -33.67 -56.91
CA GLY A 514 13.56 -34.95 -56.93
C GLY A 514 13.94 -35.93 -55.82
N ARG A 515 14.92 -35.61 -54.96
CA ARG A 515 15.29 -36.45 -53.80
C ARG A 515 14.31 -36.32 -52.65
N GLN A 516 14.37 -37.28 -51.71
CA GLN A 516 13.51 -37.30 -50.54
C GLN A 516 14.27 -37.48 -49.23
N ILE A 517 13.92 -36.68 -48.23
CA ILE A 517 14.44 -36.79 -46.86
C ILE A 517 13.29 -37.17 -45.93
N LYS A 518 13.52 -38.15 -45.07
CA LYS A 518 12.53 -38.63 -44.10
C LYS A 518 12.98 -38.28 -42.68
N LYS A 519 12.13 -37.58 -41.93
CA LYS A 519 12.29 -37.33 -40.49
C LYS A 519 11.05 -37.83 -39.74
N ALA A 520 11.23 -38.24 -38.49
CA ALA A 520 10.13 -38.62 -37.61
C ALA A 520 10.40 -38.11 -36.21
N GLY A 521 9.33 -37.85 -35.47
CA GLY A 521 9.40 -37.37 -34.10
C GLY A 521 8.10 -37.65 -33.35
N ALA A 522 8.14 -37.39 -32.05
CA ALA A 522 6.96 -37.43 -31.20
C ALA A 522 6.99 -36.22 -30.26
N GLN A 523 5.85 -35.54 -30.11
CA GLN A 523 5.74 -34.42 -29.18
C GLN A 523 4.32 -34.18 -28.67
N GLN A 524 4.23 -33.67 -27.45
CA GLN A 524 3.03 -33.02 -26.93
C GLN A 524 2.97 -31.57 -27.41
N ALA A 525 2.36 -31.34 -28.57
CA ALA A 525 2.16 -29.99 -29.09
C ALA A 525 0.72 -29.74 -29.57
N LYS A 526 0.26 -28.49 -29.43
CA LYS A 526 -1.00 -27.97 -30.02
C LYS A 526 -0.79 -27.44 -31.43
N GLU A 527 0.45 -27.06 -31.74
CA GLU A 527 0.91 -26.57 -33.03
C GLU A 527 2.13 -27.40 -33.45
N LEU A 528 2.21 -27.76 -34.73
CA LEU A 528 3.33 -28.47 -35.33
C LEU A 528 3.88 -27.61 -36.47
N TYR A 529 4.96 -26.88 -36.18
CA TYR A 529 5.73 -26.14 -37.16
C TYR A 529 6.68 -27.07 -37.87
N ILE A 530 6.68 -27.02 -39.21
CA ILE A 530 7.52 -27.85 -40.06
C ILE A 530 8.67 -27.00 -40.58
N ASP A 531 9.84 -27.25 -40.00
CA ASP A 531 11.10 -26.63 -40.39
C ASP A 531 11.76 -27.38 -41.57
N ASP A 532 12.73 -26.73 -42.18
CA ASP A 532 13.57 -27.28 -43.24
C ASP A 532 14.34 -28.54 -42.76
N PRO A 533 14.56 -29.56 -43.62
CA PRO A 533 15.33 -30.73 -43.23
C PRO A 533 16.81 -30.45 -42.94
N PHE A 534 17.38 -29.32 -43.35
CA PHE A 534 18.81 -29.00 -43.26
C PHE A 534 19.16 -28.23 -41.98
N THR A 535 20.23 -28.61 -41.30
CA THR A 535 20.65 -27.99 -40.02
C THR A 535 21.81 -27.03 -40.18
N ALA A 536 22.56 -27.10 -41.29
CA ALA A 536 23.72 -26.25 -41.57
C ALA A 536 24.00 -26.14 -43.07
N GLN A 537 24.87 -25.19 -43.42
CA GLN A 537 25.50 -25.07 -44.74
C GLN A 537 26.95 -25.52 -44.64
N LYS A 538 27.37 -26.46 -45.48
CA LYS A 538 28.75 -26.95 -45.54
C LYS A 538 29.43 -26.35 -46.77
N THR A 539 30.63 -25.79 -46.57
CA THR A 539 31.44 -25.21 -47.66
C THR A 539 32.76 -25.95 -47.79
N VAL A 540 33.08 -26.38 -49.02
CA VAL A 540 34.37 -26.98 -49.38
C VAL A 540 35.04 -26.12 -50.45
N SER A 541 36.23 -25.64 -50.17
CA SER A 541 37.00 -24.73 -51.02
C SER A 541 38.05 -25.48 -51.81
N PHE A 542 37.93 -25.51 -53.13
CA PHE A 542 38.95 -26.02 -54.04
C PHE A 542 39.85 -24.86 -54.50
N ARG A 543 41.17 -25.01 -54.33
CA ARG A 543 42.17 -23.98 -54.64
C ARG A 543 43.22 -24.58 -55.58
N ALA A 544 43.47 -23.93 -56.71
CA ALA A 544 44.47 -24.40 -57.66
C ALA A 544 45.90 -24.07 -57.18
N ALA A 545 46.83 -24.98 -57.44
CA ALA A 545 48.26 -24.84 -57.19
C ALA A 545 49.06 -25.14 -58.48
N GLY A 546 50.14 -24.39 -58.70
CA GLY A 546 50.99 -24.46 -59.90
C GLY A 546 50.84 -23.25 -60.82
N ASP A 547 51.58 -23.23 -61.94
CA ASP A 547 51.52 -22.15 -62.94
C ASP A 547 50.35 -22.38 -63.92
N LEU A 548 49.22 -21.70 -63.65
CA LEU A 548 48.01 -21.74 -64.47
C LEU A 548 48.08 -20.84 -65.72
N GLU A 549 49.17 -20.08 -65.91
CA GLU A 549 49.35 -19.20 -67.07
C GLU A 549 50.13 -19.91 -68.18
N ASN A 550 51.18 -20.65 -67.81
CA ASN A 550 52.11 -21.23 -68.79
C ASN A 550 52.16 -22.77 -68.79
N GLU A 551 51.87 -23.42 -67.67
CA GLU A 551 52.09 -24.87 -67.52
C GLU A 551 50.80 -25.69 -67.46
N ILE A 552 49.81 -25.21 -66.70
CA ILE A 552 48.54 -25.89 -66.48
C ILE A 552 47.47 -25.15 -67.25
N ALA A 553 46.87 -25.81 -68.25
CA ALA A 553 45.75 -25.24 -69.00
C ALA A 553 44.47 -25.18 -68.15
N SER A 554 44.17 -26.26 -67.41
CA SER A 554 43.03 -26.30 -66.48
C SER A 554 43.10 -27.47 -65.51
N ILE A 555 42.38 -27.36 -64.39
CA ILE A 555 42.22 -28.42 -63.38
C ILE A 555 40.72 -28.67 -63.18
N THR A 556 40.23 -29.81 -63.61
CA THR A 556 38.84 -30.22 -63.35
C THR A 556 38.76 -30.98 -62.04
N VAL A 557 37.86 -30.55 -61.15
CA VAL A 557 37.59 -31.17 -59.87
C VAL A 557 36.15 -31.67 -59.86
N GLU A 558 35.99 -32.96 -59.60
CA GLU A 558 34.70 -33.61 -59.38
C GLU A 558 34.53 -33.83 -57.88
N GLY A 559 33.69 -33.02 -57.23
CA GLY A 559 33.39 -33.12 -55.81
C GLY A 559 32.09 -33.90 -55.57
N SER A 560 32.09 -34.79 -54.58
CA SER A 560 30.88 -35.48 -54.12
C SER A 560 30.79 -35.47 -52.58
N TYR A 561 29.59 -35.30 -52.07
CA TYR A 561 29.25 -35.41 -50.66
C TYR A 561 28.21 -36.49 -50.51
N GLU A 562 28.41 -37.39 -49.56
CA GLU A 562 27.50 -38.52 -49.33
C GLU A 562 27.19 -38.64 -47.84
N ASP A 563 25.91 -38.54 -47.52
CA ASP A 563 25.30 -38.84 -46.22
C ASP A 563 24.37 -40.04 -46.38
N THR A 564 24.91 -41.22 -46.08
CA THR A 564 24.18 -42.49 -46.22
C THR A 564 23.05 -42.60 -45.18
N ALA A 565 23.18 -41.98 -44.01
CA ALA A 565 22.18 -42.03 -42.95
C ALA A 565 20.89 -41.33 -43.37
N ASN A 566 21.01 -40.18 -44.03
CA ASN A 566 19.88 -39.39 -44.52
C ASN A 566 19.55 -39.63 -46.00
N LYS A 567 20.26 -40.55 -46.67
CA LYS A 567 20.15 -40.83 -48.12
C LYS A 567 20.28 -39.56 -48.98
N TYR A 568 21.19 -38.69 -48.58
CA TYR A 568 21.38 -37.38 -49.19
C TYR A 568 22.79 -37.26 -49.73
N SER A 569 22.93 -36.85 -51.00
CA SER A 569 24.24 -36.74 -51.66
C SER A 569 24.33 -35.52 -52.56
N GLN A 570 25.36 -34.69 -52.43
CA GLN A 570 25.57 -33.54 -53.32
C GLN A 570 26.73 -33.81 -54.26
N LYS A 571 26.67 -33.28 -55.49
CA LYS A 571 27.77 -33.40 -56.46
C LYS A 571 28.03 -32.04 -57.11
N THR A 572 29.28 -31.79 -57.44
CA THR A 572 29.71 -30.64 -58.23
C THR A 572 30.83 -31.04 -59.17
N VAL A 573 30.91 -30.38 -60.32
CA VAL A 573 32.03 -30.48 -61.24
C VAL A 573 32.45 -29.07 -61.59
N ILE A 574 33.72 -28.74 -61.39
CA ILE A 574 34.24 -27.40 -61.64
C ILE A 574 35.61 -27.48 -62.32
N THR A 575 35.89 -26.53 -63.21
CA THR A 575 37.20 -26.42 -63.88
C THR A 575 37.89 -25.14 -63.43
N LEU A 576 38.97 -25.27 -62.67
CA LEU A 576 39.83 -24.17 -62.26
C LEU A 576 40.84 -23.84 -63.38
N SER A 577 41.10 -22.55 -63.57
CA SER A 577 42.01 -22.02 -64.61
C SER A 577 42.61 -20.70 -64.12
N LYS A 578 43.41 -20.02 -64.94
CA LYS A 578 43.91 -18.68 -64.61
C LYS A 578 42.80 -17.66 -64.31
N ASP A 579 41.64 -17.80 -64.94
CA ASP A 579 40.50 -16.89 -64.75
C ASP A 579 39.68 -17.25 -63.49
N MET A 580 39.81 -18.49 -63.00
CA MET A 580 39.12 -18.98 -61.80
C MET A 580 40.03 -19.93 -61.04
N THR A 581 40.90 -19.36 -60.20
CA THR A 581 41.92 -20.10 -59.43
C THR A 581 41.34 -20.79 -58.19
N SER A 582 40.07 -20.51 -57.85
CA SER A 582 39.40 -21.09 -56.70
C SER A 582 37.90 -21.20 -56.88
N PHE A 583 37.28 -22.18 -56.22
CA PHE A 583 35.84 -22.36 -56.16
C PHE A 583 35.40 -22.83 -54.78
N ASP A 584 34.39 -22.17 -54.22
CA ASP A 584 33.78 -22.55 -52.94
C ASP A 584 32.46 -23.27 -53.22
N TRP A 585 32.43 -24.57 -52.93
CA TRP A 585 31.25 -25.40 -53.05
C TRP A 585 30.46 -25.39 -51.74
N ALA A 586 29.43 -24.54 -51.67
CA ALA A 586 28.49 -24.47 -50.55
C ALA A 586 27.23 -25.27 -50.84
N PHE A 587 26.81 -26.11 -49.89
CA PHE A 587 25.56 -26.89 -49.99
C PHE A 587 24.96 -27.17 -48.61
N PRO A 588 23.62 -27.27 -48.50
CA PRO A 588 22.96 -27.58 -47.25
C PRO A 588 23.21 -29.03 -46.83
N VAL A 589 23.31 -29.28 -45.53
CA VAL A 589 23.49 -30.63 -44.95
C VAL A 589 22.41 -30.92 -43.91
N VAL A 590 21.97 -32.17 -43.85
CA VAL A 590 20.94 -32.63 -42.89
C VAL A 590 21.51 -32.73 -41.48
N ASP A 591 22.79 -33.07 -41.38
CA ASP A 591 23.59 -33.06 -40.16
C ASP A 591 25.05 -32.76 -40.56
N GLU A 592 25.70 -31.82 -39.87
CA GLU A 592 27.08 -31.41 -40.18
C GLU A 592 28.10 -32.54 -39.93
N THR A 593 27.75 -33.51 -39.09
CA THR A 593 28.65 -34.55 -38.58
C THR A 593 28.58 -35.90 -39.32
N LEU A 594 27.53 -36.16 -40.11
CA LEU A 594 27.22 -37.52 -40.59
C LEU A 594 27.57 -37.82 -42.06
N GLY A 595 28.09 -36.84 -42.82
CA GLY A 595 28.41 -37.02 -44.25
C GLY A 595 29.87 -36.80 -44.64
N THR A 596 30.32 -37.53 -45.67
CA THR A 596 31.73 -37.55 -46.15
C THR A 596 31.86 -36.79 -47.47
N VAL A 597 32.90 -35.97 -47.61
CA VAL A 597 33.24 -35.30 -48.88
C VAL A 597 34.38 -36.05 -49.56
N LYS A 598 34.20 -36.40 -50.82
CA LYS A 598 35.20 -36.99 -51.71
C LYS A 598 35.42 -36.10 -52.93
N TYR A 599 36.60 -36.19 -53.54
CA TYR A 599 36.90 -35.46 -54.77
C TYR A 599 37.85 -36.24 -55.67
N ALA A 600 37.72 -36.09 -56.98
CA ALA A 600 38.68 -36.55 -57.98
C ALA A 600 39.18 -35.35 -58.79
N VAL A 601 40.41 -35.42 -59.29
CA VAL A 601 41.07 -34.29 -59.96
C VAL A 601 41.67 -34.73 -61.29
N THR A 602 41.39 -33.98 -62.34
CA THR A 602 42.04 -34.13 -63.64
C THR A 602 42.73 -32.83 -64.03
N THR A 603 44.06 -32.87 -64.13
CA THR A 603 44.88 -31.72 -64.55
C THR A 603 45.21 -31.86 -66.03
N LEU A 604 44.86 -30.87 -66.83
CA LEU A 604 45.25 -30.74 -68.24
C LEU A 604 46.40 -29.72 -68.33
N TYR A 605 47.54 -30.16 -68.86
CA TYR A 605 48.71 -29.32 -69.06
C TYR A 605 48.65 -28.56 -70.40
N ALA A 606 49.37 -27.44 -70.49
CA ALA A 606 49.42 -26.60 -71.68
C ALA A 606 50.01 -27.32 -72.91
N ASP A 607 50.79 -28.40 -72.70
CA ASP A 607 51.33 -29.26 -73.76
C ASP A 607 50.31 -30.27 -74.33
N GLY A 608 49.09 -30.28 -73.79
CA GLY A 608 48.00 -31.17 -74.20
C GLY A 608 47.99 -32.54 -73.49
N THR A 609 48.94 -32.81 -72.60
CA THR A 609 48.93 -34.02 -71.76
C THR A 609 48.00 -33.83 -70.56
N SER A 610 47.52 -34.94 -69.98
CA SER A 610 46.64 -34.90 -68.80
C SER A 610 47.10 -35.88 -67.72
N LYS A 611 46.88 -35.50 -66.47
CA LYS A 611 47.08 -36.35 -65.29
C LYS A 611 45.79 -36.46 -64.50
N GLU A 612 45.35 -37.69 -64.29
CA GLU A 612 44.19 -38.01 -63.46
C GLU A 612 44.66 -38.48 -62.08
N GLU A 613 44.04 -37.93 -61.04
CA GLU A 613 44.20 -38.37 -59.66
C GLU A 613 42.92 -39.09 -59.23
N PRO A 614 43.03 -40.30 -58.62
CA PRO A 614 41.87 -41.07 -58.20
C PRO A 614 41.08 -40.36 -57.09
N GLU A 615 39.84 -40.79 -56.86
CA GLU A 615 38.97 -40.26 -55.81
C GLU A 615 39.65 -40.32 -54.42
N GLN A 616 39.67 -39.17 -53.73
CA GLN A 616 40.25 -38.98 -52.40
C GLN A 616 39.19 -38.43 -51.43
N VAL A 617 39.34 -38.72 -50.14
CA VAL A 617 38.48 -38.16 -49.08
C VAL A 617 39.08 -36.83 -48.61
N ALA A 618 38.29 -35.76 -48.61
CA ALA A 618 38.72 -34.48 -48.09
C ALA A 618 38.84 -34.54 -46.56
N SER A 619 40.05 -34.32 -46.03
CA SER A 619 40.32 -34.27 -44.59
C SER A 619 40.18 -32.86 -44.00
N ARG A 620 40.08 -31.83 -44.85
CA ARG A 620 39.95 -30.41 -44.49
C ARG A 620 38.92 -29.74 -45.40
N SER A 621 38.40 -28.59 -44.98
CA SER A 621 37.47 -27.77 -45.77
C SER A 621 38.12 -27.09 -46.98
N THR A 622 39.44 -26.89 -46.97
CA THR A 622 40.21 -26.38 -48.11
C THR A 622 41.07 -27.48 -48.73
N VAL A 623 40.89 -27.71 -50.03
CA VAL A 623 41.61 -28.72 -50.82
C VAL A 623 42.45 -28.03 -51.89
N LEU A 624 43.77 -28.21 -51.84
CA LEU A 624 44.71 -27.73 -52.86
C LEU A 624 44.87 -28.79 -53.95
N VAL A 625 44.63 -28.41 -55.21
CA VAL A 625 44.65 -29.29 -56.40
C VAL A 625 45.61 -28.73 -57.46
N GLY A 626 46.33 -29.59 -58.18
CA GLY A 626 47.33 -29.18 -59.19
C GLY A 626 48.78 -29.47 -58.80
N LYS A 627 49.74 -28.78 -59.42
CA LYS A 627 51.18 -29.04 -59.26
C LYS A 627 51.74 -28.28 -58.03
N LYS A 628 52.46 -29.00 -57.17
CA LYS A 628 53.13 -28.46 -55.97
C LYS A 628 54.65 -28.36 -56.25
N LEU A 629 55.34 -27.37 -55.66
CA LEU A 629 56.72 -26.87 -55.94
C LEU A 629 57.74 -27.87 -56.55
N ASP A 630 58.54 -27.41 -57.52
CA ASP A 630 59.43 -28.25 -58.36
C ASP A 630 60.95 -28.10 -58.13
N ALA A 631 61.40 -27.16 -57.29
CA ALA A 631 62.82 -26.99 -56.96
C ALA A 631 63.03 -26.29 -55.61
N LEU A 632 64.04 -26.74 -54.86
CA LEU A 632 64.59 -26.07 -53.69
C LEU A 632 65.70 -25.11 -54.15
N GLU A 633 65.56 -23.80 -53.93
CA GLU A 633 66.58 -22.80 -54.26
C GLU A 633 66.97 -22.01 -53.01
N VAL A 634 68.21 -22.19 -52.55
CA VAL A 634 68.73 -21.54 -51.34
C VAL A 634 69.75 -20.48 -51.73
N ALA A 635 69.49 -19.21 -51.42
CA ALA A 635 70.43 -18.11 -51.61
C ALA A 635 71.32 -17.93 -50.38
N VAL A 636 72.65 -17.84 -50.53
CA VAL A 636 73.59 -17.63 -49.42
C VAL A 636 74.22 -16.26 -49.54
N VAL A 637 73.99 -15.42 -48.53
CA VAL A 637 74.29 -13.98 -48.55
C VAL A 637 75.42 -13.64 -47.58
N PRO A 638 76.58 -13.13 -48.05
CA PRO A 638 77.76 -12.86 -47.21
C PRO A 638 77.79 -11.45 -46.58
N ASP A 639 76.79 -10.61 -46.85
CA ASP A 639 76.83 -9.15 -46.56
C ASP A 639 77.03 -8.77 -45.09
N LEU A 640 76.68 -9.65 -44.16
CA LEU A 640 76.78 -9.41 -42.72
C LEU A 640 78.13 -9.86 -42.12
N LEU A 641 79.06 -10.34 -42.95
CA LEU A 641 80.37 -10.80 -42.49
C LEU A 641 81.35 -9.64 -42.25
N ASN A 642 81.97 -9.63 -41.06
CA ASN A 642 83.11 -8.76 -40.79
C ASN A 642 84.41 -9.36 -41.39
N TRP A 643 84.81 -8.84 -42.54
CA TRP A 643 86.00 -9.31 -43.26
C TRP A 643 87.33 -8.91 -42.62
N ASP A 644 87.37 -7.95 -41.69
CA ASP A 644 88.60 -7.64 -40.93
C ASP A 644 89.01 -8.81 -40.02
N GLU A 645 88.05 -9.65 -39.64
CA GLU A 645 88.25 -10.82 -38.76
C GLU A 645 88.32 -12.15 -39.53
N LEU A 646 88.02 -12.15 -40.84
CA LEU A 646 87.84 -13.35 -41.66
C LEU A 646 88.75 -13.36 -42.90
N LYS A 647 89.36 -14.52 -43.19
CA LYS A 647 90.06 -14.76 -44.46
C LYS A 647 89.14 -15.28 -45.55
N MET A 648 88.18 -16.14 -45.17
CA MET A 648 87.26 -16.81 -46.09
C MET A 648 86.14 -17.49 -45.27
N VAL A 649 84.98 -17.66 -45.87
CA VAL A 649 83.91 -18.53 -45.35
C VAL A 649 83.58 -19.61 -46.38
N SER A 650 83.37 -20.84 -45.92
CA SER A 650 82.93 -21.97 -46.76
C SER A 650 81.61 -22.51 -46.23
N VAL A 651 80.60 -22.56 -47.07
CA VAL A 651 79.25 -23.01 -46.75
C VAL A 651 78.97 -24.28 -47.55
N ALA A 652 78.84 -25.40 -46.84
CA ALA A 652 78.44 -26.67 -47.42
C ALA A 652 76.94 -26.84 -47.27
N LEU A 653 76.19 -26.90 -48.36
CA LEU A 653 74.75 -27.18 -48.37
C LEU A 653 74.51 -28.60 -48.86
N SER A 654 73.64 -29.36 -48.19
CA SER A 654 73.25 -30.71 -48.60
C SER A 654 71.76 -30.98 -48.43
N HIS A 655 71.20 -31.74 -49.35
CA HIS A 655 69.83 -32.26 -49.33
C HIS A 655 69.91 -33.71 -49.79
N GLY A 656 69.75 -34.64 -48.85
CA GLY A 656 70.05 -36.06 -49.06
C GLY A 656 71.49 -36.29 -49.56
N PRO A 657 71.71 -37.05 -50.66
CA PRO A 657 73.05 -37.31 -51.19
C PRO A 657 73.65 -36.16 -52.01
N LYS A 658 72.86 -35.12 -52.33
CA LYS A 658 73.29 -34.00 -53.17
C LYS A 658 73.90 -32.91 -52.29
N ARG A 659 75.07 -32.40 -52.67
CA ARG A 659 75.82 -31.40 -51.89
C ARG A 659 76.54 -30.40 -52.79
N ILE A 660 76.62 -29.15 -52.34
CA ILE A 660 77.50 -28.11 -52.90
C ILE A 660 78.29 -27.43 -51.79
N ASP A 661 79.53 -27.01 -52.09
CA ASP A 661 80.32 -26.17 -51.20
C ASP A 661 80.52 -24.79 -51.87
N LEU A 662 79.94 -23.75 -51.28
CA LEU A 662 80.10 -22.36 -51.70
C LEU A 662 81.19 -21.69 -50.86
N ARG A 663 82.09 -20.93 -51.48
CA ARG A 663 83.15 -20.19 -50.77
C ARG A 663 83.02 -18.71 -51.02
N PHE A 664 83.22 -17.92 -49.98
CA PHE A 664 83.12 -16.45 -50.00
C PHE A 664 84.41 -15.81 -49.49
N LYS A 665 84.87 -14.78 -50.20
CA LYS A 665 86.01 -13.92 -49.86
C LYS A 665 85.57 -12.45 -49.81
N PRO A 666 86.38 -11.52 -49.27
CA PRO A 666 86.04 -10.11 -49.25
C PRO A 666 85.69 -9.60 -50.65
N GLY A 667 84.47 -9.06 -50.82
CA GLY A 667 83.95 -8.54 -52.08
C GLY A 667 83.14 -9.52 -52.95
N ASP A 668 82.96 -10.78 -52.53
CA ASP A 668 82.04 -11.70 -53.21
C ASP A 668 80.57 -11.32 -52.96
N GLU A 669 79.74 -11.36 -54.00
CA GLU A 669 78.27 -11.24 -53.93
C GLU A 669 77.62 -12.57 -53.48
N GLU A 670 76.29 -12.54 -53.24
CA GLU A 670 75.50 -13.72 -52.89
C GLU A 670 75.60 -14.83 -53.95
N LYS A 671 75.50 -16.09 -53.51
CA LYS A 671 75.52 -17.27 -54.39
C LYS A 671 74.36 -18.17 -54.02
N SER A 672 73.61 -18.66 -55.02
CA SER A 672 72.49 -19.58 -54.78
C SER A 672 72.82 -21.01 -55.16
N TRP A 673 72.16 -21.95 -54.48
CA TRP A 673 72.12 -23.36 -54.83
C TRP A 673 70.71 -23.74 -55.22
N LYS A 674 70.51 -24.04 -56.51
CA LYS A 674 69.24 -24.52 -57.05
C LYS A 674 69.27 -26.03 -57.23
N LEU A 675 68.32 -26.71 -56.61
CA LEU A 675 68.18 -28.16 -56.61
C LEU A 675 66.77 -28.57 -57.04
N PRO A 676 66.63 -29.30 -58.17
CA PRO A 676 65.35 -29.92 -58.50
C PRO A 676 64.97 -30.95 -57.44
N ILE A 677 63.76 -30.83 -56.89
CA ILE A 677 63.16 -31.78 -55.92
C ILE A 677 61.97 -32.49 -56.59
N ALA A 678 61.78 -33.77 -56.28
CA ALA A 678 60.62 -34.50 -56.80
C ALA A 678 59.33 -34.00 -56.15
N ASN A 679 58.22 -34.09 -56.88
CA ASN A 679 56.91 -33.63 -56.42
C ASN A 679 56.51 -34.37 -55.12
N GLY A 680 56.42 -33.62 -54.01
CA GLY A 680 56.13 -34.15 -52.67
C GLY A 680 57.34 -34.53 -51.81
N GLU A 681 58.57 -34.24 -52.27
CA GLU A 681 59.80 -34.31 -51.46
C GLU A 681 59.89 -33.06 -50.56
N ASP A 682 60.23 -33.23 -49.28
CA ASP A 682 60.27 -32.13 -48.31
C ASP A 682 61.42 -31.15 -48.65
N PRO A 683 61.18 -29.82 -48.72
CA PRO A 683 62.17 -28.85 -49.18
C PRO A 683 63.17 -28.43 -48.08
N GLU A 684 63.68 -29.38 -47.30
CA GLU A 684 64.60 -29.15 -46.17
C GLU A 684 66.07 -29.35 -46.60
N TYR A 685 67.04 -28.65 -46.00
CA TYR A 685 68.47 -28.87 -46.27
C TYR A 685 69.34 -28.69 -45.02
N ASP A 686 70.50 -29.34 -45.02
CA ASP A 686 71.53 -29.14 -44.02
C ASP A 686 72.59 -28.14 -44.52
N ALA A 687 73.02 -27.23 -43.66
CA ALA A 687 74.10 -26.29 -43.94
C ALA A 687 75.22 -26.39 -42.90
N LYS A 688 76.45 -26.60 -43.37
CA LYS A 688 77.66 -26.52 -42.54
C LYS A 688 78.53 -25.36 -42.99
N ILE A 689 78.56 -24.31 -42.18
CA ILE A 689 79.31 -23.08 -42.43
C ILE A 689 80.63 -23.14 -41.65
N THR A 690 81.75 -22.94 -42.33
CA THR A 690 83.09 -22.90 -41.76
C THR A 690 83.72 -21.53 -42.01
N TYR A 691 83.95 -20.79 -40.94
CA TYR A 691 84.61 -19.49 -40.92
C TYR A 691 86.10 -19.68 -40.67
N PHE A 692 86.95 -19.15 -41.57
CA PHE A 692 88.40 -19.15 -41.41
C PHE A 692 88.83 -17.76 -40.94
N MET A 693 89.23 -17.65 -39.67
CA MET A 693 89.50 -16.37 -39.02
C MET A 693 90.90 -15.83 -39.38
N ALA A 694 91.11 -14.52 -39.22
CA ALA A 694 92.37 -13.83 -39.48
C ALA A 694 93.55 -14.37 -38.65
N ASP A 695 93.28 -14.82 -37.42
CA ASP A 695 94.24 -15.41 -36.47
C ASP A 695 94.62 -16.88 -36.76
N ASN A 696 94.14 -17.45 -37.88
CA ASN A 696 94.26 -18.85 -38.30
C ASN A 696 93.40 -19.86 -37.52
N SER A 697 92.53 -19.42 -36.61
CA SER A 697 91.50 -20.28 -36.01
C SER A 697 90.35 -20.54 -37.00
N ARG A 698 89.51 -21.55 -36.69
CA ARG A 698 88.31 -21.88 -37.47
C ARG A 698 87.10 -21.98 -36.55
N LYS A 699 85.99 -21.35 -36.94
CA LYS A 699 84.68 -21.56 -36.30
C LYS A 699 83.76 -22.32 -37.27
N VAL A 700 82.97 -23.26 -36.77
CA VAL A 700 82.05 -24.06 -37.58
C VAL A 700 80.65 -23.99 -36.98
N VAL A 701 79.66 -23.70 -37.83
CA VAL A 701 78.23 -23.69 -37.50
C VAL A 701 77.54 -24.74 -38.38
N ALA A 702 76.64 -25.52 -37.79
CA ALA A 702 75.78 -26.46 -38.51
C ALA A 702 74.32 -26.07 -38.27
N LEU A 703 73.52 -26.12 -39.34
CA LEU A 703 72.07 -26.00 -39.34
C LEU A 703 71.56 -27.28 -39.98
N ASP A 704 70.78 -28.05 -39.23
CA ASP A 704 70.17 -29.30 -39.70
C ASP A 704 68.68 -29.03 -39.95
N ASP A 705 68.10 -29.66 -40.98
CA ASP A 705 66.68 -29.54 -41.36
C ASP A 705 66.18 -28.09 -41.60
N ALA A 706 67.02 -27.25 -42.20
CA ALA A 706 66.67 -25.86 -42.50
C ALA A 706 65.64 -25.77 -43.66
N THR A 707 64.63 -24.92 -43.50
CA THR A 707 63.59 -24.65 -44.52
C THR A 707 63.70 -23.26 -45.15
N ASP A 708 64.60 -22.42 -44.64
CA ASP A 708 64.77 -21.04 -45.10
C ASP A 708 65.40 -20.99 -46.49
N LEU A 709 64.75 -20.32 -47.44
CA LEU A 709 65.27 -20.20 -48.82
C LEU A 709 66.40 -19.15 -48.94
N THR A 710 66.80 -18.50 -47.85
CA THR A 710 67.88 -17.53 -47.81
C THR A 710 68.67 -17.64 -46.51
N LEU A 711 69.99 -17.83 -46.62
CA LEU A 711 70.92 -18.01 -45.51
C LEU A 711 71.90 -16.83 -45.45
N PHE A 712 71.71 -15.96 -44.46
CA PHE A 712 72.65 -14.87 -44.17
C PHE A 712 73.83 -15.39 -43.35
N LEU A 713 75.05 -15.06 -43.79
CA LEU A 713 76.26 -15.47 -43.09
C LEU A 713 76.66 -14.41 -42.06
N GLU A 714 76.67 -14.81 -40.80
CA GLU A 714 77.14 -13.99 -39.69
C GLU A 714 78.24 -14.73 -38.93
N VAL A 715 79.26 -14.01 -38.45
CA VAL A 715 80.32 -14.65 -37.64
C VAL A 715 79.73 -15.01 -36.27
N PRO A 716 79.69 -16.30 -35.88
CA PRO A 716 79.19 -16.68 -34.57
C PRO A 716 80.08 -16.08 -33.47
N ALA A 717 79.45 -15.65 -32.38
CA ALA A 717 80.10 -15.04 -31.22
C ALA A 717 81.35 -15.81 -30.74
#